data_AF-A0A933IR54-F1
#
_entry.id   AF-A0A933IR54-F1
#
_cell.length_a   1.000
_cell.length_b   1.000
_cell.length_c   1.000
_cell.angle_alpha   90.00
_cell.angle_beta   90.00
_cell.angle_gamma   90.00
#
_symmetry.space_group_name_H-M   'P 1'
#
loop_
_entity.id
_entity.type
_entity.pdbx_description
1 polymer ?
#
loop_
_entity_poly.entity_id
_entity_poly.type
_entity_poly.pdbx_seq_one_letter_code
_entity_poly.pdbx_strand_id
1 'polypeptide(L)'
;MIGKWLLWSRTPILACSLLVISALAPAWGSVDGCRSCHKDVEEIGPSHAFPCSDCHGGNNKADTLPEAHNELVSNPSSLDDAQQRCGPCHRDEVERVRRSLMATAAGIINQTRYVFGRQEKGSLEYATAPVDRLKQVPEPSDAENDLVDDLLRRRCLRCHLGTRGARRFGDFRSEGCAACHVLYADDGLSLDIHSSIDPKEPEEERRGQGHPIRHGFTTRIPNTQCAHCHNGNRVGADYLGLFERDYHEAYRFLSPDGRQFYPKYGLDHHRLLPDVHFEKGLHCIDCHVQSELMGDGNIYGVARDALKVTCRDCHGDLRRRPETVPPSAPQRSNPIDPEPPMDRTVLAKSGDRISNVRLQEERLVLTSKVTGRRHLVPVLLDMDTQPTDHRIVEHMDGMTCHSCHAAWSFQDYGLHLFREDVPRYEKWRPLWAQNDPQIQELLGKNLSLLEEQWSAPVTKDWIDSKQRSGAWYSGWSMRRWDGNVLGRDPSGLVRVFRPQYQYMITWVDGTGTVRLDSVIPRTLDGQLGFAMNPYAPHTIRRQVVRCEGCHLNAKAAGLGALQIRLNGDKPVAVPLTRPRLDGLDISFQLSQMVDLTGRPVQVSTHGGARPFNADELRRLLNPTRAYQKYRLEELGYQ
;
A
#
# COMPACT_ATOMS: atom_id res chain seq x y z
N MET A 1 -35.40 -39.47 96.90
CA MET A 1 -34.14 -39.61 97.65
C MET A 1 -33.01 -39.41 96.66
N ILE A 2 -32.63 -38.17 96.34
CA ILE A 2 -31.67 -37.28 97.02
C ILE A 2 -30.22 -37.78 96.95
N GLY A 3 -29.45 -37.09 96.09
CA GLY A 3 -28.13 -36.55 96.37
C GLY A 3 -27.01 -37.02 95.42
N LYS A 4 -26.10 -36.21 94.90
CA LYS A 4 -25.79 -34.75 94.79
C LYS A 4 -24.61 -34.70 93.75
N TRP A 5 -24.37 -33.75 92.84
CA TRP A 5 -23.79 -32.39 92.96
C TRP A 5 -23.53 -31.90 91.49
N LEU A 6 -24.05 -30.75 91.02
CA LEU A 6 -23.39 -29.44 90.76
C LEU A 6 -21.96 -29.53 90.15
N LEU A 7 -21.54 -28.83 89.09
CA LEU A 7 -21.90 -27.54 88.48
C LEU A 7 -21.30 -27.44 87.06
N TRP A 8 -21.98 -26.71 86.16
CA TRP A 8 -21.55 -26.38 84.80
C TRP A 8 -20.43 -25.34 84.75
N SER A 9 -19.39 -25.57 83.94
CA SER A 9 -18.46 -24.54 83.47
C SER A 9 -18.92 -23.99 82.11
N ARG A 10 -19.24 -22.69 82.10
CA ARG A 10 -19.44 -21.88 80.88
C ARG A 10 -18.07 -21.44 80.36
N THR A 11 -17.73 -21.81 79.13
CA THR A 11 -16.58 -21.26 78.40
C THR A 11 -16.96 -19.91 77.75
N PRO A 12 -16.10 -18.88 77.86
CA PRO A 12 -16.34 -17.55 77.31
C PRO A 12 -15.98 -17.47 75.83
N ILE A 13 -16.77 -16.68 75.10
CA ILE A 13 -16.55 -16.28 73.71
C ILE A 13 -15.28 -15.41 73.67
N LEU A 14 -14.20 -15.92 73.05
CA LEU A 14 -13.04 -15.10 72.69
C LEU A 14 -13.38 -14.28 71.44
N ALA A 15 -13.34 -12.96 71.59
CA ALA A 15 -13.27 -12.02 70.48
C ALA A 15 -11.95 -12.25 69.72
N CYS A 16 -12.04 -12.81 68.53
CA CYS A 16 -10.90 -12.95 67.63
C CYS A 16 -10.81 -11.67 66.79
N SER A 17 -9.86 -10.82 67.14
CA SER A 17 -9.48 -9.62 66.40
C SER A 17 -9.14 -9.99 64.96
N LEU A 18 -9.94 -9.50 64.01
CA LEU A 18 -9.66 -9.57 62.57
C LEU A 18 -8.41 -8.73 62.28
N LEU A 19 -7.25 -9.39 62.26
CA LEU A 19 -6.05 -8.91 61.59
C LEU A 19 -6.31 -8.97 60.09
N VAL A 20 -6.79 -7.87 59.53
CA VAL A 20 -6.77 -7.62 58.09
C VAL A 20 -5.29 -7.49 57.70
N ILE A 21 -4.69 -8.59 57.26
CA ILE A 21 -3.44 -8.55 56.51
C ILE A 21 -3.82 -7.98 55.16
N SER A 22 -3.74 -6.66 55.04
CA SER A 22 -3.72 -5.96 53.77
C SER A 22 -2.53 -6.51 52.99
N ALA A 23 -2.79 -7.44 52.07
CA ALA A 23 -1.85 -7.72 51.01
C ALA A 23 -1.68 -6.41 50.25
N LEU A 24 -0.60 -5.69 50.55
CA LEU A 24 -0.11 -4.57 49.76
C LEU A 24 0.20 -5.14 48.38
N ALA A 25 -0.79 -5.10 47.50
CA ALA A 25 -0.52 -5.01 46.08
C ALA A 25 0.43 -3.82 45.92
N PRO A 26 1.60 -3.99 45.28
CA PRO A 26 2.49 -2.86 45.08
C PRO A 26 1.69 -1.83 44.27
N ALA A 27 1.46 -0.67 44.86
CA ALA A 27 0.88 0.47 44.17
C ALA A 27 1.88 0.89 43.10
N TRP A 28 1.74 0.37 41.87
CA TRP A 28 2.46 0.85 40.70
C TRP A 28 1.81 2.15 40.23
N GLY A 29 1.79 3.15 41.10
CA GLY A 29 1.53 4.53 40.77
C GLY A 29 2.84 5.28 40.89
N SER A 30 3.79 5.06 39.97
CA SER A 30 4.95 5.93 39.91
C SER A 30 4.45 7.28 39.39
N VAL A 31 4.60 8.32 40.20
CA VAL A 31 4.51 9.70 39.74
C VAL A 31 5.59 9.87 38.69
N ASP A 32 5.21 9.81 37.43
CA ASP A 32 6.12 9.98 36.31
C ASP A 32 6.54 11.45 36.25
N GLY A 33 7.80 11.75 36.57
CA GLY A 33 8.34 13.12 36.55
C GLY A 33 8.23 13.76 35.17
N CYS A 34 8.12 12.98 34.09
CA CYS A 34 7.87 13.50 32.75
C CYS A 34 6.58 14.33 32.69
N ARG A 35 5.51 13.92 33.40
CA ARG A 35 4.23 14.64 33.43
C ARG A 35 4.29 15.96 34.21
N SER A 36 5.35 16.23 34.97
CA SER A 36 5.54 17.53 35.62
C SER A 36 5.76 18.66 34.60
N CYS A 37 6.37 18.33 33.45
CA CYS A 37 6.59 19.24 32.32
C CYS A 37 5.61 18.96 31.15
N HIS A 38 5.31 17.69 30.87
CA HIS A 38 4.43 17.23 29.79
C HIS A 38 3.00 16.93 30.28
N LYS A 39 2.38 17.93 30.94
CA LYS A 39 1.07 17.77 31.60
C LYS A 39 -0.05 17.41 30.64
N ASP A 40 0.03 17.89 29.40
CA ASP A 40 -1.04 17.78 28.42
C ASP A 40 -0.89 16.56 27.49
N VAL A 41 0.19 15.78 27.61
CA VAL A 41 0.40 14.60 26.75
C VAL A 41 -0.51 13.46 27.20
N GLU A 42 -1.29 12.92 26.25
CA GLU A 42 -2.22 11.84 26.53
C GLU A 42 -1.50 10.53 26.86
N GLU A 43 -2.16 9.67 27.62
CA GLU A 43 -1.75 8.26 27.68
C GLU A 43 -1.97 7.59 26.32
N ILE A 44 -0.99 6.79 25.89
CA ILE A 44 -1.03 6.18 24.55
C ILE A 44 -2.16 5.16 24.38
N GLY A 45 -2.70 4.64 25.47
CA GLY A 45 -3.91 3.83 25.48
C GLY A 45 -4.07 2.98 26.74
N PRO A 46 -5.27 2.44 27.00
CA PRO A 46 -5.59 1.74 28.25
C PRO A 46 -4.76 0.46 28.47
N SER A 47 -4.33 -0.20 27.39
CA SER A 47 -3.43 -1.38 27.46
C SER A 47 -1.95 -1.03 27.64
N HIS A 48 -1.62 0.26 27.66
CA HIS A 48 -0.26 0.80 27.78
C HIS A 48 -0.19 1.85 28.90
N ALA A 49 -0.95 1.65 29.97
CA ALA A 49 -0.94 2.51 31.16
C ALA A 49 0.33 2.26 31.99
N PHE A 50 1.49 2.59 31.42
CA PHE A 50 2.82 2.51 32.03
C PHE A 50 3.46 3.91 32.04
N PRO A 51 4.50 4.15 32.86
CA PRO A 51 5.27 5.40 32.85
C PRO A 51 5.82 5.73 31.46
N CYS A 52 5.94 7.02 31.11
CA CYS A 52 6.47 7.45 29.82
C CYS A 52 7.87 6.85 29.56
N SER A 53 8.67 6.75 30.62
CA SER A 53 10.04 6.20 30.58
C SER A 53 10.11 4.74 30.17
N ASP A 54 9.05 3.95 30.35
CA ASP A 54 9.06 2.53 29.99
C ASP A 54 9.03 2.36 28.46
N CYS A 55 8.37 3.30 27.77
CA CYS A 55 8.33 3.33 26.31
C CYS A 55 9.45 4.20 25.76
N HIS A 56 9.60 5.43 26.25
CA HIS A 56 10.49 6.45 25.69
C HIS A 56 11.89 6.47 26.30
N GLY A 57 12.12 5.86 27.47
CA GLY A 57 13.40 5.97 28.19
C GLY A 57 13.51 7.34 28.87
N GLY A 58 14.72 7.89 28.96
CA GLY A 58 14.94 9.12 29.71
C GLY A 58 15.01 8.92 31.22
N ASN A 59 15.34 9.98 31.94
CA ASN A 59 15.41 10.00 33.39
C ASN A 59 14.19 10.71 33.98
N ASN A 60 13.16 9.94 34.35
CA ASN A 60 11.92 10.46 34.94
C ASN A 60 12.06 11.04 36.36
N LYS A 61 13.28 11.10 36.92
CA LYS A 61 13.59 11.73 38.20
C LYS A 61 14.33 13.06 38.08
N ALA A 62 14.82 13.39 36.88
CA ALA A 62 15.51 14.65 36.64
C ALA A 62 14.50 15.79 36.42
N ASP A 63 14.90 17.00 36.80
CA ASP A 63 14.11 18.23 36.68
C ASP A 63 14.69 19.21 35.64
N THR A 64 15.82 18.86 35.00
CA THR A 64 16.43 19.61 33.90
C THR A 64 16.20 18.92 32.56
N LEU A 65 16.01 19.72 31.49
CA LEU A 65 15.76 19.20 30.14
C LEU A 65 16.88 18.26 29.64
N PRO A 66 18.18 18.56 29.79
CA PRO A 66 19.25 17.69 29.30
C PRO A 66 19.33 16.35 30.05
N GLU A 67 19.14 16.37 31.37
CA GLU A 67 19.24 15.15 32.19
C GLU A 67 18.00 14.27 32.03
N ALA A 68 16.81 14.87 31.96
CA ALA A 68 15.55 14.14 31.78
C ALA A 68 15.45 13.46 30.41
N HIS A 69 15.96 14.10 29.35
CA HIS A 69 15.94 13.55 27.99
C HIS A 69 17.19 12.73 27.63
N ASN A 70 18.12 12.51 28.55
CA ASN A 70 19.27 11.66 28.29
C ASN A 70 18.79 10.23 27.94
N GLU A 71 19.21 9.71 26.78
CA GLU A 71 18.77 8.39 26.24
C GLU A 71 17.27 8.27 25.91
N LEU A 72 16.54 9.40 25.82
CA LEU A 72 15.15 9.39 25.39
C LEU A 72 15.03 9.09 23.89
N VAL A 73 14.11 8.19 23.55
CA VAL A 73 13.72 7.85 22.18
C VAL A 73 12.40 8.52 21.86
N SER A 74 12.39 9.40 20.86
CA SER A 74 11.19 10.13 20.45
C SER A 74 10.09 9.21 19.89
N ASN A 75 10.47 8.18 19.12
CA ASN A 75 9.54 7.18 18.59
C ASN A 75 9.96 5.76 18.97
N PRO A 76 9.44 5.20 20.07
CA PRO A 76 9.80 3.85 20.52
C PRO A 76 9.22 2.74 19.63
N SER A 77 8.32 3.09 18.71
CA SER A 77 7.72 2.16 17.77
C SER A 77 8.46 2.04 16.43
N SER A 78 9.56 2.80 16.26
CA SER A 78 10.47 2.69 15.11
C SER A 78 10.95 1.24 14.96
N LEU A 79 11.29 0.79 13.75
CA LEU A 79 11.74 -0.60 13.57
C LEU A 79 13.10 -0.87 14.24
N ASP A 80 13.87 0.17 14.53
CA ASP A 80 15.15 0.09 15.22
C ASP A 80 14.97 -0.13 16.73
N ASP A 81 13.97 0.52 17.33
CA ASP A 81 13.70 0.48 18.78
C ASP A 81 12.64 -0.55 19.18
N ALA A 82 11.72 -0.91 18.27
CA ALA A 82 10.54 -1.71 18.58
C ALA A 82 10.87 -3.08 19.20
N GLN A 83 12.00 -3.69 18.86
CA GLN A 83 12.41 -4.96 19.50
C GLN A 83 12.69 -4.79 20.99
N GLN A 84 13.31 -3.68 21.38
CA GLN A 84 13.65 -3.41 22.77
C GLN A 84 12.44 -2.88 23.56
N ARG A 85 11.64 -2.01 22.93
CA ARG A 85 10.54 -1.30 23.59
C ARG A 85 9.21 -2.06 23.54
N CYS A 86 8.87 -2.66 22.40
CA CYS A 86 7.62 -3.39 22.20
C CYS A 86 7.78 -4.90 22.33
N GLY A 87 8.95 -5.44 21.97
CA GLY A 87 9.25 -6.88 21.95
C GLY A 87 8.99 -7.64 23.26
N PRO A 88 9.18 -7.07 24.47
CA PRO A 88 8.84 -7.76 25.72
C PRO A 88 7.37 -8.23 25.81
N CYS A 89 6.45 -7.52 25.13
CA CYS A 89 5.01 -7.82 25.13
C CYS A 89 4.48 -8.27 23.76
N HIS A 90 5.13 -7.83 22.67
CA HIS A 90 4.67 -7.96 21.28
C HIS A 90 5.73 -8.58 20.37
N ARG A 91 6.51 -9.53 20.90
CA ARG A 91 7.62 -10.16 20.18
C ARG A 91 7.23 -10.64 18.78
N ASP A 92 6.13 -11.38 18.67
CA ASP A 92 5.70 -11.99 17.42
C ASP A 92 5.25 -10.92 16.41
N GLU A 93 4.56 -9.87 16.84
CA GLU A 93 4.21 -8.74 15.95
C GLU A 93 5.46 -8.03 15.44
N VAL A 94 6.42 -7.74 16.31
CA VAL A 94 7.67 -7.06 15.92
C VAL A 94 8.45 -7.91 14.90
N GLU A 95 8.59 -9.21 15.17
CA GLU A 95 9.27 -10.15 14.28
C GLU A 95 8.57 -10.30 12.93
N ARG A 96 7.24 -10.28 12.88
CA ARG A 96 6.47 -10.33 11.62
C ARG A 96 6.56 -9.03 10.84
N VAL A 97 6.39 -7.87 11.50
CA VAL A 97 6.43 -6.55 10.85
C VAL A 97 7.77 -6.31 10.18
N ARG A 98 8.88 -6.66 10.84
CA ARG A 98 10.23 -6.52 10.27
C ARG A 98 10.44 -7.31 8.97
N ARG A 99 9.69 -8.39 8.76
CA ARG A 99 9.74 -9.22 7.54
C ARG A 99 8.73 -8.82 6.47
N SER A 100 7.76 -7.96 6.82
CA SER A 100 6.71 -7.51 5.93
C SER A 100 7.26 -6.73 4.71
N LEU A 101 6.48 -6.71 3.63
CA LEU A 101 6.80 -5.91 2.44
C LEU A 101 6.85 -4.40 2.73
N MET A 102 6.03 -3.91 3.66
CA MET A 102 6.01 -2.50 4.03
C MET A 102 7.28 -2.09 4.80
N ALA A 103 7.88 -3.00 5.58
CA ALA A 103 9.16 -2.75 6.24
C ALA A 103 10.34 -2.88 5.27
N THR A 104 10.40 -4.00 4.54
CA THR A 104 11.59 -4.42 3.77
C THR A 104 11.66 -3.81 2.37
N ALA A 105 10.52 -3.39 1.81
CA ALA A 105 10.34 -3.08 0.38
C ALA A 105 10.91 -4.15 -0.59
N ALA A 106 11.08 -5.39 -0.12
CA ALA A 106 11.80 -6.43 -0.86
C ALA A 106 11.17 -6.69 -2.24
N GLY A 107 9.85 -6.62 -2.35
CA GLY A 107 9.17 -6.77 -3.64
C GLY A 107 9.52 -5.68 -4.65
N ILE A 108 9.61 -4.41 -4.25
CA ILE A 108 9.97 -3.33 -5.19
C ILE A 108 11.44 -3.43 -5.58
N ILE A 109 12.31 -3.64 -4.59
CA ILE A 109 13.77 -3.67 -4.79
C ILE A 109 14.17 -4.77 -5.76
N ASN A 110 13.78 -6.01 -5.47
CA ASN A 110 14.27 -7.18 -6.20
C ASN A 110 13.68 -7.24 -7.62
N GLN A 111 12.43 -6.83 -7.80
CA GLN A 111 11.81 -6.78 -9.13
C GLN A 111 12.42 -5.68 -10.01
N THR A 112 12.72 -4.50 -9.44
CA THR A 112 13.41 -3.44 -10.17
C THR A 112 14.83 -3.86 -10.55
N ARG A 113 15.60 -4.43 -9.61
CA ARG A 113 16.96 -4.92 -9.89
C ARG A 113 16.97 -6.03 -10.95
N TYR A 114 15.96 -6.91 -10.97
CA TYR A 114 15.83 -7.91 -12.04
C TYR A 114 15.67 -7.26 -13.42
N VAL A 115 14.76 -6.30 -13.59
CA VAL A 115 14.57 -5.66 -14.90
C VAL A 115 15.77 -4.82 -15.34
N PHE A 116 16.60 -4.37 -14.39
CA PHE A 116 17.89 -3.73 -14.64
C PHE A 116 19.07 -4.70 -14.85
N GLY A 117 18.83 -6.01 -14.82
CA GLY A 117 19.87 -7.02 -15.01
C GLY A 117 20.90 -7.05 -13.88
N ARG A 118 20.49 -6.72 -12.65
CA ARG A 118 21.34 -6.74 -11.45
C ARG A 118 21.09 -7.93 -10.53
N GLN A 119 20.15 -8.78 -10.91
CA GLN A 119 19.89 -10.07 -10.26
C GLN A 119 19.03 -10.97 -11.14
N GLU A 120 19.01 -12.25 -10.79
CA GLU A 120 18.20 -13.27 -11.45
C GLU A 120 16.70 -13.10 -11.16
N LYS A 121 15.88 -13.59 -12.10
CA LYS A 121 14.42 -13.53 -11.97
C LYS A 121 13.96 -14.30 -10.73
N GLY A 122 13.16 -13.64 -9.89
CA GLY A 122 12.60 -14.25 -8.69
C GLY A 122 13.59 -14.41 -7.54
N SER A 123 14.84 -13.96 -7.69
CA SER A 123 15.76 -13.91 -6.55
C SER A 123 15.28 -12.87 -5.54
N LEU A 124 15.52 -13.15 -4.27
CA LEU A 124 15.09 -12.32 -3.14
C LEU A 124 16.29 -12.16 -2.24
N GLU A 125 17.07 -11.10 -2.48
CA GLU A 125 18.40 -10.91 -1.90
C GLU A 125 18.51 -9.61 -1.12
N TYR A 126 17.69 -8.61 -1.47
CA TYR A 126 17.84 -7.25 -0.97
C TYR A 126 16.57 -6.71 -0.28
N ALA A 127 16.78 -5.85 0.70
CA ALA A 127 15.76 -5.11 1.45
C ALA A 127 16.29 -3.70 1.81
N THR A 128 15.43 -2.86 2.37
CA THR A 128 15.77 -1.52 2.89
C THR A 128 16.74 -1.56 4.06
N ALA A 129 16.70 -2.63 4.85
CA ALA A 129 17.64 -2.92 5.94
C ALA A 129 17.89 -4.44 6.01
N PRO A 130 19.00 -4.90 6.61
CA PRO A 130 19.26 -6.32 6.77
C PRO A 130 18.17 -7.02 7.59
N VAL A 131 17.65 -8.13 7.07
CA VAL A 131 16.67 -8.97 7.76
C VAL A 131 16.80 -10.43 7.32
N ASP A 132 16.96 -11.33 8.28
CA ASP A 132 17.29 -12.73 8.04
C ASP A 132 18.44 -12.90 7.01
N ARG A 133 18.12 -13.40 5.82
CA ARG A 133 19.07 -13.60 4.71
C ARG A 133 19.16 -12.43 3.72
N LEU A 134 18.28 -11.43 3.85
CA LEU A 134 18.27 -10.27 2.96
C LEU A 134 19.34 -9.26 3.41
N LYS A 135 20.07 -8.76 2.43
CA LYS A 135 21.05 -7.69 2.60
C LYS A 135 20.37 -6.34 2.39
N GLN A 136 20.94 -5.29 2.94
CA GLN A 136 20.54 -3.94 2.54
C GLN A 136 20.84 -3.73 1.05
N VAL A 137 20.00 -2.94 0.36
CA VAL A 137 20.30 -2.44 -0.99
C VAL A 137 21.73 -1.86 -1.01
N PRO A 138 22.57 -2.21 -2.01
CA PRO A 138 23.93 -1.73 -2.10
C PRO A 138 24.06 -0.20 -2.09
N GLU A 139 25.27 0.29 -1.80
CA GLU A 139 25.59 1.70 -2.04
C GLU A 139 25.54 2.02 -3.54
N PRO A 140 24.98 3.18 -3.92
CA PRO A 140 24.98 3.65 -5.30
C PRO A 140 26.37 3.62 -5.93
N SER A 141 26.45 3.12 -7.17
CA SER A 141 27.63 3.20 -8.02
C SER A 141 27.48 4.38 -8.99
N ASP A 142 28.60 5.02 -9.36
CA ASP A 142 28.62 6.04 -10.42
C ASP A 142 28.84 5.43 -11.82
N ALA A 143 28.85 4.10 -11.95
CA ALA A 143 28.96 3.44 -13.24
C ALA A 143 27.69 3.65 -14.10
N GLU A 144 27.87 3.97 -15.39
CA GLU A 144 26.77 4.24 -16.33
C GLU A 144 25.74 3.11 -16.42
N ASN A 145 26.15 1.86 -16.23
CA ASN A 145 25.22 0.73 -16.27
C ASN A 145 24.50 0.48 -14.93
N ASP A 146 24.87 1.14 -13.83
CA ASP A 146 24.53 0.74 -12.45
C ASP A 146 23.78 1.81 -11.65
N LEU A 147 22.78 2.41 -12.29
CA LEU A 147 21.97 3.50 -11.70
C LEU A 147 20.78 2.99 -10.86
N VAL A 148 20.56 1.67 -10.77
CA VAL A 148 19.34 1.10 -10.17
C VAL A 148 19.25 1.34 -8.67
N ASP A 149 20.37 1.19 -7.96
CA ASP A 149 20.40 1.34 -6.51
C ASP A 149 20.27 2.80 -6.11
N ASP A 150 20.89 3.69 -6.88
CA ASP A 150 20.72 5.13 -6.76
C ASP A 150 19.26 5.56 -6.97
N LEU A 151 18.63 5.08 -8.05
CA LEU A 151 17.21 5.32 -8.35
C LEU A 151 16.31 4.83 -7.21
N LEU A 152 16.50 3.58 -6.77
CA LEU A 152 15.71 2.98 -5.71
C LEU A 152 15.82 3.82 -4.43
N ARG A 153 17.05 4.09 -3.99
CA ARG A 153 17.34 4.78 -2.72
C ARG A 153 16.90 6.23 -2.70
N ARG A 154 16.93 6.94 -3.84
CA ARG A 154 16.57 8.38 -3.90
C ARG A 154 15.12 8.68 -4.28
N ARG A 155 14.47 7.80 -5.06
CA ARG A 155 13.11 8.04 -5.60
C ARG A 155 12.05 7.08 -5.08
N CYS A 156 12.38 5.79 -4.92
CA CYS A 156 11.38 4.75 -4.67
C CYS A 156 11.20 4.44 -3.18
N LEU A 157 12.31 4.38 -2.43
CA LEU A 157 12.33 3.92 -1.05
C LEU A 157 11.95 5.01 -0.03
N ARG A 158 11.06 5.96 -0.35
CA ARG A 158 10.59 6.96 0.63
C ARG A 158 9.36 6.52 1.45
N CYS A 159 8.66 5.47 1.02
CA CYS A 159 7.34 5.10 1.55
C CYS A 159 7.32 3.91 2.52
N HIS A 160 8.47 3.32 2.84
CA HIS A 160 8.52 2.12 3.69
C HIS A 160 8.55 2.46 5.18
N LEU A 161 8.29 1.49 6.06
CA LEU A 161 8.09 1.72 7.50
C LEU A 161 9.38 2.14 8.24
N GLY A 162 10.55 2.02 7.63
CA GLY A 162 11.83 2.48 8.18
C GLY A 162 12.10 3.98 7.99
N THR A 163 11.20 4.72 7.36
CA THR A 163 11.35 6.16 7.13
C THR A 163 10.04 6.87 7.46
N ARG A 164 10.14 8.10 8.00
CA ARG A 164 8.99 8.99 8.22
C ARG A 164 8.36 9.51 6.93
N GLY A 165 9.01 9.31 5.78
CA GLY A 165 8.52 9.76 4.48
C GLY A 165 8.62 11.28 4.29
N ALA A 166 7.73 11.82 3.47
CA ALA A 166 7.68 13.25 3.16
C ALA A 166 6.85 14.03 4.19
N ARG A 167 7.14 15.31 4.36
CA ARG A 167 6.41 16.21 5.26
C ARG A 167 5.67 17.27 4.46
N ARG A 168 4.57 16.87 3.83
CA ARG A 168 3.71 17.73 3.02
C ARG A 168 2.24 17.40 3.28
N PHE A 169 1.35 18.30 2.88
CA PHE A 169 -0.09 18.12 3.03
C PHE A 169 -0.53 16.75 2.46
N GLY A 170 -1.05 15.89 3.32
CA GLY A 170 -1.48 14.53 3.04
C GLY A 170 -0.42 13.44 3.20
N ASP A 171 0.85 13.73 3.45
CA ASP A 171 1.90 12.69 3.59
C ASP A 171 2.34 12.44 5.04
N PHE A 172 1.90 13.26 6.00
CA PHE A 172 2.31 13.17 7.39
C PHE A 172 1.94 11.81 8.01
N ARG A 173 2.94 11.17 8.62
CA ARG A 173 2.82 9.93 9.38
C ARG A 173 4.06 9.71 10.24
N SER A 174 3.97 8.75 11.16
CA SER A 174 5.14 8.22 11.86
C SER A 174 5.81 7.09 11.05
N GLU A 175 6.81 6.45 11.65
CA GLU A 175 7.53 5.26 11.17
C GLU A 175 7.24 4.06 12.08
N GLY A 176 7.58 2.85 11.62
CA GLY A 176 7.35 1.60 12.34
C GLY A 176 5.87 1.36 12.66
N CYS A 177 5.56 0.92 13.89
CA CYS A 177 4.20 0.53 14.25
C CYS A 177 3.24 1.74 14.31
N ALA A 178 3.75 2.89 14.75
CA ALA A 178 2.96 4.13 14.81
C ALA A 178 2.58 4.66 13.42
N ALA A 179 3.24 4.24 12.34
CA ALA A 179 2.88 4.64 10.98
C ALA A 179 1.42 4.30 10.62
N CYS A 180 0.84 3.26 11.25
CA CYS A 180 -0.56 2.88 11.09
C CYS A 180 -1.37 3.12 12.36
N HIS A 181 -0.79 2.85 13.53
CA HIS A 181 -1.54 2.84 14.79
C HIS A 181 -1.66 4.20 15.45
N VAL A 182 -0.89 5.21 15.03
CA VAL A 182 -1.04 6.59 15.49
C VAL A 182 -1.51 7.43 14.31
N LEU A 183 -2.67 8.07 14.45
CA LEU A 183 -3.30 8.78 13.35
C LEU A 183 -2.71 10.18 13.19
N TYR A 184 -2.51 10.57 11.93
CA TYR A 184 -2.09 11.91 11.55
C TYR A 184 -3.20 12.61 10.76
N ALA A 185 -3.30 13.93 10.94
CA ALA A 185 -4.12 14.76 10.08
C ALA A 185 -3.36 15.06 8.78
N ASP A 186 -4.08 15.41 7.73
CA ASP A 186 -3.47 15.73 6.43
C ASP A 186 -2.55 16.96 6.51
N ASP A 187 -2.80 17.90 7.40
CA ASP A 187 -1.97 19.09 7.63
C ASP A 187 -0.85 18.84 8.66
N GLY A 188 -0.78 17.65 9.25
CA GLY A 188 0.20 17.31 10.27
C GLY A 188 0.00 18.09 11.57
N LEU A 189 -1.18 18.68 11.79
CA LEU A 189 -1.48 19.41 13.03
C LEU A 189 -2.10 18.47 14.07
N SER A 190 -1.66 18.61 15.32
CA SER A 190 -2.30 17.99 16.47
C SER A 190 -3.62 18.70 16.77
N LEU A 191 -4.63 17.95 17.24
CA LEU A 191 -5.87 18.56 17.76
C LEU A 191 -5.66 19.14 19.16
N ASP A 192 -4.69 18.59 19.89
CA ASP A 192 -4.32 19.00 21.23
C ASP A 192 -3.04 19.84 21.12
N ILE A 193 -3.12 21.15 21.37
CA ILE A 193 -1.95 22.03 21.44
C ILE A 193 -1.19 21.65 22.72
N HIS A 194 -0.32 20.64 22.63
CA HIS A 194 0.46 20.19 23.77
C HIS A 194 1.47 21.25 24.21
N SER A 195 1.69 21.34 25.53
CA SER A 195 2.83 22.07 26.11
C SER A 195 4.21 21.57 25.66
N SER A 196 4.26 20.41 24.99
CA SER A 196 5.45 19.80 24.37
C SER A 196 5.91 20.49 23.08
N ILE A 197 5.04 21.29 22.47
CA ILE A 197 5.37 22.09 21.30
C ILE A 197 5.89 23.42 21.82
N ASP A 198 7.16 23.77 21.54
CA ASP A 198 7.70 25.05 21.97
C ASP A 198 6.83 26.17 21.37
N PRO A 199 6.13 26.99 22.18
CA PRO A 199 5.31 28.06 21.66
C PRO A 199 6.12 29.08 20.85
N LYS A 200 7.45 29.13 21.04
CA LYS A 200 8.41 29.99 20.35
C LYS A 200 8.89 29.44 19.01
N GLU A 201 8.69 28.15 18.70
CA GLU A 201 9.02 27.65 17.36
C GLU A 201 8.16 28.38 16.32
N PRO A 202 8.72 28.84 15.18
CA PRO A 202 7.93 29.37 14.07
C PRO A 202 6.80 28.41 13.68
N GLU A 203 5.60 28.93 13.39
CA GLU A 203 4.44 28.13 12.97
C GLU A 203 4.77 27.23 11.75
N GLU A 204 5.63 27.71 10.87
CA GLU A 204 6.11 27.02 9.68
C GLU A 204 7.03 25.82 10.02
N GLU A 205 7.88 25.94 11.05
CA GLU A 205 8.70 24.83 11.55
C GLU A 205 7.86 23.77 12.28
N ARG A 206 6.86 24.21 13.07
CA ARG A 206 5.90 23.31 13.74
C ARG A 206 5.07 22.50 12.74
N ARG A 207 4.53 23.16 11.71
CA ARG A 207 3.86 22.50 10.58
C ARG A 207 4.82 21.60 9.80
N GLY A 208 6.09 22.01 9.68
CA GLY A 208 7.13 21.26 8.98
C GLY A 208 7.59 19.98 9.70
N GLN A 209 7.45 19.87 11.02
CA GLN A 209 7.74 18.64 11.76
C GLN A 209 6.62 17.61 11.63
N GLY A 210 5.37 18.07 11.71
CA GLY A 210 4.18 17.22 11.65
C GLY A 210 3.99 16.38 12.90
N HIS A 211 2.84 16.56 13.56
CA HIS A 211 2.48 15.88 14.80
C HIS A 211 1.28 14.95 14.57
N PRO A 212 1.18 13.85 15.35
CA PRO A 212 -0.03 13.04 15.33
C PRO A 212 -1.21 13.86 15.82
N ILE A 213 -2.43 13.43 15.47
CA ILE A 213 -3.68 14.05 15.94
C ILE A 213 -3.71 14.12 17.47
N ARG A 214 -3.17 13.08 18.12
CA ARG A 214 -2.98 12.94 19.57
C ARG A 214 -1.98 11.82 19.85
N HIS A 215 -1.44 11.76 21.06
CA HIS A 215 -0.59 10.65 21.48
C HIS A 215 -1.43 9.42 21.86
N GLY A 216 -1.90 8.63 20.88
CA GLY A 216 -2.76 7.49 21.15
C GLY A 216 -2.80 6.42 20.05
N PHE A 217 -2.67 5.15 20.45
CA PHE A 217 -2.82 4.01 19.56
C PHE A 217 -4.29 3.70 19.23
N THR A 218 -4.53 3.27 18.00
CA THR A 218 -5.84 2.82 17.54
C THR A 218 -5.72 1.56 16.67
N THR A 219 -6.73 0.70 16.77
CA THR A 219 -6.97 -0.41 15.83
C THR A 219 -8.01 -0.05 14.77
N ARG A 220 -8.59 1.16 14.86
CA ARG A 220 -9.52 1.73 13.87
C ARG A 220 -8.72 2.60 12.89
N ILE A 221 -8.07 1.96 11.92
CA ILE A 221 -7.22 2.63 10.94
C ILE A 221 -8.09 3.06 9.73
N PRO A 222 -8.33 4.38 9.52
CA PRO A 222 -9.10 4.87 8.39
C PRO A 222 -8.30 4.78 7.08
N ASN A 223 -8.98 4.88 5.93
CA ASN A 223 -8.34 4.81 4.62
C ASN A 223 -7.38 5.97 4.37
N THR A 224 -7.63 7.12 5.02
CA THR A 224 -6.75 8.29 4.97
C THR A 224 -5.36 7.96 5.52
N GLN A 225 -5.27 7.15 6.57
CA GLN A 225 -4.00 6.73 7.14
C GLN A 225 -3.19 5.89 6.15
N CYS A 226 -3.85 4.97 5.43
CA CYS A 226 -3.20 4.19 4.37
C CYS A 226 -2.75 5.09 3.21
N ALA A 227 -3.58 6.09 2.86
CA ALA A 227 -3.34 6.98 1.73
C ALA A 227 -2.16 7.95 1.93
N HIS A 228 -1.63 8.13 3.15
CA HIS A 228 -0.35 8.84 3.36
C HIS A 228 0.82 8.20 2.58
N CYS A 229 0.72 6.90 2.22
CA CYS A 229 1.64 6.22 1.30
C CYS A 229 0.96 5.73 0.02
N HIS A 230 -0.27 5.23 0.14
CA HIS A 230 -1.03 4.59 -0.93
C HIS A 230 -1.87 5.59 -1.75
N ASN A 231 -1.29 6.74 -2.11
CA ASN A 231 -1.96 7.79 -2.88
C ASN A 231 -1.62 7.81 -4.38
N GLY A 232 -0.53 7.16 -4.81
CA GLY A 232 -0.13 7.14 -6.22
C GLY A 232 -0.85 6.08 -7.05
N ASN A 233 -0.65 6.07 -8.37
CA ASN A 233 -1.15 5.05 -9.30
C ASN A 233 -0.40 3.70 -9.15
N ARG A 234 -0.28 3.18 -7.93
CA ARG A 234 0.44 1.94 -7.62
C ARG A 234 -0.52 0.92 -7.01
N VAL A 235 -0.92 1.12 -5.76
CA VAL A 235 -1.83 0.23 -5.05
C VAL A 235 -2.65 1.01 -4.03
N GLY A 236 -3.97 0.84 -4.05
CA GLY A 236 -4.89 1.30 -3.01
C GLY A 236 -5.61 2.62 -3.32
N ALA A 237 -5.00 3.56 -4.06
CA ALA A 237 -5.63 4.84 -4.38
C ALA A 237 -6.90 4.67 -5.24
N ASP A 238 -6.93 3.64 -6.10
CA ASP A 238 -8.06 3.28 -6.95
C ASP A 238 -9.29 2.83 -6.15
N TYR A 239 -9.11 2.24 -4.96
CA TYR A 239 -10.18 1.94 -4.01
C TYR A 239 -11.02 3.17 -3.67
N LEU A 240 -10.33 4.31 -3.52
CA LEU A 240 -10.92 5.60 -3.20
C LEU A 240 -11.40 6.37 -4.46
N GLY A 241 -11.29 5.78 -5.64
CA GLY A 241 -11.61 6.44 -6.91
C GLY A 241 -10.53 7.44 -7.35
N LEU A 242 -9.30 7.36 -6.83
CA LEU A 242 -8.24 8.31 -7.14
C LEU A 242 -7.31 7.80 -8.24
N PHE A 243 -7.09 8.62 -9.25
CA PHE A 243 -6.10 8.40 -10.30
C PHE A 243 -5.24 9.64 -10.44
N GLU A 244 -3.93 9.58 -10.23
CA GLU A 244 -3.09 10.76 -10.30
C GLU A 244 -3.13 11.37 -11.70
N ARG A 245 -3.18 12.70 -11.77
CA ARG A 245 -3.12 13.42 -13.03
C ARG A 245 -1.73 13.32 -13.65
N ASP A 246 -1.67 13.53 -14.96
CA ASP A 246 -0.41 13.69 -15.68
C ASP A 246 0.48 14.75 -15.01
N TYR A 247 1.80 14.64 -15.13
CA TYR A 247 2.76 15.51 -14.46
C TYR A 247 2.77 16.92 -15.05
N HIS A 248 2.45 17.05 -16.33
CA HIS A 248 2.43 18.33 -17.03
C HIS A 248 1.43 19.32 -16.42
N GLU A 249 1.85 20.57 -16.24
CA GLU A 249 1.10 21.65 -15.59
C GLU A 249 -0.27 21.93 -16.25
N ALA A 250 -0.37 21.70 -17.57
CA ALA A 250 -1.62 21.83 -18.33
C ALA A 250 -2.76 20.94 -17.80
N TYR A 251 -2.46 19.90 -17.02
CA TYR A 251 -3.47 19.02 -16.41
C TYR A 251 -3.86 19.44 -14.98
N ARG A 252 -3.34 20.57 -14.47
CA ARG A 252 -3.62 21.09 -13.13
C ARG A 252 -4.86 21.99 -13.12
N PHE A 253 -5.57 21.95 -12.00
CA PHE A 253 -6.60 22.94 -11.71
C PHE A 253 -5.99 24.04 -10.86
N LEU A 254 -5.96 25.26 -11.38
CA LEU A 254 -5.78 26.45 -10.54
C LEU A 254 -7.16 26.74 -9.91
N SER A 255 -7.23 26.87 -8.58
CA SER A 255 -8.45 27.45 -8.00
C SER A 255 -8.59 28.89 -8.52
N PRO A 256 -9.83 29.41 -8.69
CA PRO A 256 -10.05 30.77 -9.18
C PRO A 256 -9.35 31.86 -8.34
N ASP A 257 -9.03 31.57 -7.08
CA ASP A 257 -8.31 32.44 -6.14
C ASP A 257 -6.82 32.10 -5.99
N GLY A 258 -6.29 31.13 -6.75
CA GLY A 258 -4.89 30.69 -6.71
C GLY A 258 -4.46 29.92 -5.45
N ARG A 259 -5.38 29.65 -4.51
CA ARG A 259 -5.07 29.04 -3.19
C ARG A 259 -4.85 27.53 -3.21
N GLN A 260 -5.30 26.78 -4.22
CA GLN A 260 -4.98 25.35 -4.36
C GLN A 260 -3.63 25.10 -5.07
N PHE A 261 -2.57 25.83 -4.69
CA PHE A 261 -1.24 25.52 -5.19
C PHE A 261 -0.63 24.25 -4.54
N TYR A 262 -1.18 23.80 -3.40
CA TYR A 262 -0.68 22.65 -2.65
C TYR A 262 -1.65 21.47 -2.72
N PRO A 263 -1.61 20.67 -3.80
CA PRO A 263 -2.45 19.49 -3.91
C PRO A 263 -2.13 18.49 -2.79
N LYS A 264 -3.17 17.82 -2.29
CA LYS A 264 -3.00 16.71 -1.33
C LYS A 264 -2.06 15.66 -1.93
N TYR A 265 -1.08 15.21 -1.15
CA TYR A 265 -0.01 14.31 -1.59
C TYR A 265 0.91 14.89 -2.68
N GLY A 266 0.96 16.23 -2.81
CA GLY A 266 1.79 16.94 -3.79
C GLY A 266 1.45 16.67 -5.26
N LEU A 267 0.37 15.96 -5.57
CA LEU A 267 -0.11 15.76 -6.92
C LEU A 267 -1.63 15.60 -6.94
N ASP A 268 -2.32 16.39 -7.75
CA ASP A 268 -3.77 16.26 -7.90
C ASP A 268 -4.18 14.93 -8.54
N HIS A 269 -5.40 14.50 -8.21
CA HIS A 269 -6.03 13.31 -8.77
C HIS A 269 -7.23 13.66 -9.66
N HIS A 270 -7.49 12.82 -10.64
CA HIS A 270 -8.83 12.60 -11.17
C HIS A 270 -9.65 11.84 -10.12
N ARG A 271 -10.91 12.23 -9.95
CA ARG A 271 -11.89 11.52 -9.13
C ARG A 271 -12.76 10.68 -10.06
N LEU A 272 -12.44 9.40 -10.13
CA LEU A 272 -13.14 8.39 -10.93
C LEU A 272 -14.14 7.63 -10.05
N LEU A 273 -14.83 6.64 -10.64
CA LEU A 273 -15.77 5.78 -9.92
C LEU A 273 -15.00 4.91 -8.89
N PRO A 274 -15.27 5.03 -7.58
CA PRO A 274 -14.59 4.25 -6.56
C PRO A 274 -15.14 2.82 -6.46
N ASP A 275 -14.50 2.01 -5.61
CA ASP A 275 -14.96 0.67 -5.29
C ASP A 275 -16.33 0.67 -4.60
N VAL A 276 -17.18 -0.30 -4.92
CA VAL A 276 -18.49 -0.46 -4.28
C VAL A 276 -18.39 -0.69 -2.77
N HIS A 277 -17.32 -1.35 -2.29
CA HIS A 277 -17.09 -1.57 -0.87
C HIS A 277 -16.73 -0.25 -0.16
N PHE A 278 -15.96 0.62 -0.81
CA PHE A 278 -15.66 1.96 -0.29
C PHE A 278 -16.92 2.80 -0.19
N GLU A 279 -17.78 2.80 -1.22
CA GLU A 279 -19.07 3.52 -1.19
C GLU A 279 -20.00 3.04 -0.07
N LYS A 280 -19.85 1.78 0.36
CA LYS A 280 -20.61 1.23 1.49
C LYS A 280 -20.03 1.66 2.85
N GLY A 281 -18.85 2.26 2.88
CA GLY A 281 -18.17 2.72 4.10
C GLY A 281 -17.13 1.73 4.62
N LEU A 282 -16.69 0.77 3.80
CA LEU A 282 -15.63 -0.18 4.17
C LEU A 282 -14.24 0.42 3.99
N HIS A 283 -13.36 0.00 4.87
CA HIS A 283 -11.99 0.44 4.97
C HIS A 283 -11.01 -0.65 4.55
N CYS A 284 -9.76 -0.29 4.24
CA CYS A 284 -8.75 -1.24 3.80
C CYS A 284 -8.64 -2.45 4.75
N ILE A 285 -8.68 -2.19 6.07
CA ILE A 285 -8.58 -3.21 7.12
C ILE A 285 -9.81 -4.10 7.26
N ASP A 286 -10.94 -3.78 6.59
CA ASP A 286 -12.13 -4.63 6.57
C ASP A 286 -11.93 -5.87 5.69
N CYS A 287 -11.02 -5.78 4.71
CA CYS A 287 -10.58 -6.90 3.87
C CYS A 287 -9.16 -7.36 4.24
N HIS A 288 -8.25 -6.41 4.46
CA HIS A 288 -6.86 -6.72 4.76
C HIS A 288 -6.65 -7.16 6.21
N VAL A 289 -6.28 -8.42 6.40
CA VAL A 289 -6.09 -9.03 7.73
C VAL A 289 -4.70 -8.74 8.30
N GLN A 290 -4.51 -8.99 9.60
CA GLN A 290 -3.25 -8.70 10.30
C GLN A 290 -2.04 -9.37 9.64
N SER A 291 -2.17 -10.64 9.23
CA SER A 291 -1.10 -11.42 8.59
C SER A 291 -0.72 -10.93 7.19
N GLU A 292 -1.56 -10.14 6.52
CA GLU A 292 -1.21 -9.44 5.28
C GLU A 292 -0.44 -8.15 5.57
N LEU A 293 -0.96 -7.34 6.49
CA LEU A 293 -0.46 -6.00 6.77
C LEU A 293 0.81 -6.04 7.64
N MET A 294 0.73 -6.69 8.79
CA MET A 294 1.86 -6.85 9.71
C MET A 294 2.77 -8.00 9.30
N GLY A 295 2.38 -8.81 8.31
CA GLY A 295 3.09 -10.00 7.89
C GLY A 295 2.73 -11.24 8.70
N ASP A 296 3.09 -12.40 8.14
CA ASP A 296 2.87 -13.73 8.70
C ASP A 296 4.19 -14.43 9.08
N GLY A 297 5.29 -13.67 9.07
CA GLY A 297 6.65 -14.17 9.33
C GLY A 297 7.39 -14.61 8.07
N ASN A 298 6.74 -14.69 6.91
CA ASN A 298 7.41 -14.97 5.65
C ASN A 298 7.87 -13.69 4.95
N ILE A 299 8.94 -13.80 4.16
CA ILE A 299 9.41 -12.74 3.28
C ILE A 299 8.92 -13.02 1.87
N TYR A 300 8.25 -12.03 1.28
CA TYR A 300 7.69 -12.12 -0.07
C TYR A 300 8.46 -11.23 -1.06
N GLY A 301 8.68 -11.74 -2.28
CA GLY A 301 9.23 -10.98 -3.40
C GLY A 301 8.16 -10.30 -4.26
N VAL A 302 6.89 -10.64 -4.05
CA VAL A 302 5.74 -10.13 -4.83
C VAL A 302 4.56 -9.91 -3.88
N ALA A 303 3.92 -8.74 -3.96
CA ALA A 303 2.83 -8.35 -3.06
C ALA A 303 1.62 -9.30 -3.09
N ARG A 304 1.29 -9.84 -4.27
CA ARG A 304 0.20 -10.80 -4.43
C ARG A 304 0.35 -12.02 -3.53
N ASP A 305 1.58 -12.52 -3.36
CA ASP A 305 1.82 -13.78 -2.66
C ASP A 305 1.69 -13.63 -1.13
N ALA A 306 1.69 -12.38 -0.64
CA ALA A 306 1.40 -12.05 0.75
C ALA A 306 -0.11 -11.96 1.05
N LEU A 307 -0.98 -11.90 0.03
CA LEU A 307 -2.43 -11.79 0.21
C LEU A 307 -3.03 -13.10 0.73
N LYS A 308 -3.96 -12.97 1.66
CA LYS A 308 -4.67 -14.00 2.41
C LYS A 308 -6.17 -14.00 2.13
N VAL A 309 -6.75 -12.85 1.78
CA VAL A 309 -8.20 -12.69 1.54
C VAL A 309 -8.51 -12.53 0.05
N THR A 310 -9.54 -13.23 -0.40
CA THR A 310 -10.06 -13.22 -1.77
C THR A 310 -11.57 -12.97 -1.77
N CYS A 311 -12.12 -12.61 -2.94
CA CYS A 311 -13.56 -12.39 -3.08
C CYS A 311 -14.38 -13.62 -2.67
N ARG A 312 -13.89 -14.83 -2.96
CA ARG A 312 -14.59 -16.09 -2.69
C ARG A 312 -14.65 -16.42 -1.20
N ASP A 313 -13.77 -15.85 -0.39
CA ASP A 313 -13.78 -16.09 1.06
C ASP A 313 -15.03 -15.45 1.70
N CYS A 314 -15.53 -14.34 1.17
CA CYS A 314 -16.75 -13.69 1.68
C CYS A 314 -17.99 -14.00 0.82
N HIS A 315 -17.84 -14.10 -0.50
CA HIS A 315 -18.96 -14.22 -1.42
C HIS A 315 -19.24 -15.68 -1.85
N GLY A 316 -18.31 -16.61 -1.59
CA GLY A 316 -18.40 -18.00 -2.05
C GLY A 316 -18.26 -18.14 -3.56
N ASP A 317 -18.81 -19.22 -4.09
CA ASP A 317 -18.98 -19.46 -5.52
C ASP A 317 -20.35 -20.12 -5.78
N LEU A 318 -20.61 -20.55 -7.01
CA LEU A 318 -21.88 -21.15 -7.42
C LEU A 318 -22.08 -22.59 -6.91
N ARG A 319 -21.08 -23.16 -6.22
CA ARG A 319 -21.11 -24.54 -5.73
C ARG A 319 -20.96 -24.59 -4.20
N ARG A 320 -20.31 -23.60 -3.58
CA ARG A 320 -20.08 -23.56 -2.14
C ARG A 320 -20.30 -22.18 -1.53
N ARG A 321 -20.86 -22.19 -0.32
CA ARG A 321 -20.86 -21.05 0.59
C ARG A 321 -19.45 -20.80 1.13
N PRO A 322 -19.17 -19.58 1.61
CA PRO A 322 -18.01 -19.30 2.45
C PRO A 322 -17.83 -20.27 3.61
N GLU A 323 -16.58 -20.63 3.89
CA GLU A 323 -16.25 -21.42 5.07
C GLU A 323 -16.35 -20.54 6.33
N THR A 324 -16.93 -21.10 7.38
CA THR A 324 -17.02 -20.44 8.68
C THR A 324 -16.49 -21.34 9.77
N VAL A 325 -16.00 -20.76 10.85
CA VAL A 325 -15.44 -21.46 12.01
C VAL A 325 -16.05 -20.92 13.30
N PRO A 326 -16.20 -21.77 14.35
CA PRO A 326 -16.63 -21.29 15.66
C PRO A 326 -15.72 -20.17 16.19
N PRO A 327 -16.23 -19.30 17.08
CA PRO A 327 -15.39 -18.32 17.75
C PRO A 327 -14.22 -19.02 18.44
N SER A 328 -13.01 -18.49 18.25
CA SER A 328 -11.83 -18.91 19.01
C SER A 328 -11.89 -18.30 20.42
N ALA A 329 -11.23 -18.92 21.40
CA ALA A 329 -10.98 -18.26 22.69
C ALA A 329 -10.43 -16.85 22.46
N PRO A 330 -10.81 -15.84 23.28
CA PRO A 330 -10.51 -14.45 23.01
C PRO A 330 -8.99 -14.24 22.87
N GLN A 331 -8.53 -14.02 21.65
CA GLN A 331 -7.27 -13.33 21.43
C GLN A 331 -7.51 -11.91 21.93
N ARG A 332 -6.81 -11.50 23.00
CA ARG A 332 -6.92 -10.19 23.71
C ARG A 332 -7.95 -9.27 23.04
N SER A 333 -9.19 -9.40 23.48
CA SER A 333 -10.36 -8.78 22.88
C SER A 333 -10.14 -7.29 22.66
N ASN A 334 -10.37 -6.83 21.43
CA ASN A 334 -10.48 -5.40 21.15
C ASN A 334 -11.71 -4.89 21.94
N PRO A 335 -11.60 -3.90 22.86
CA PRO A 335 -12.68 -3.51 23.77
C PRO A 335 -13.93 -2.92 23.10
N ILE A 336 -13.93 -2.78 21.77
CA ILE A 336 -14.84 -1.92 21.00
C ILE A 336 -15.92 -2.73 20.28
N ASP A 337 -15.82 -4.06 20.26
CA ASP A 337 -16.86 -4.93 19.70
C ASP A 337 -17.23 -5.94 20.80
N PRO A 338 -18.29 -5.69 21.61
CA PRO A 338 -18.74 -6.66 22.59
C PRO A 338 -19.23 -7.88 21.80
N GLU A 339 -18.40 -8.91 21.74
CA GLU A 339 -18.71 -10.16 21.05
C GLU A 339 -20.07 -10.68 21.53
N PRO A 340 -21.05 -10.91 20.63
CA PRO A 340 -22.08 -11.90 20.91
C PRO A 340 -21.33 -13.23 21.11
N PRO A 341 -21.50 -13.96 22.23
CA PRO A 341 -20.55 -14.99 22.64
C PRO A 341 -20.45 -16.24 21.73
N MET A 342 -21.13 -16.31 20.58
CA MET A 342 -21.36 -17.58 19.87
C MET A 342 -21.35 -17.54 18.33
N ASP A 343 -21.20 -16.37 17.69
CA ASP A 343 -21.29 -16.30 16.22
C ASP A 343 -20.05 -16.90 15.54
N ARG A 344 -20.26 -17.71 14.49
CA ARG A 344 -19.17 -18.23 13.64
C ARG A 344 -18.59 -17.10 12.79
N THR A 345 -17.28 -17.09 12.56
CA THR A 345 -16.62 -16.13 11.66
C THR A 345 -16.15 -16.77 10.37
N VAL A 346 -15.98 -15.99 9.30
CA VAL A 346 -15.45 -16.47 8.03
C VAL A 346 -13.98 -16.89 8.18
N LEU A 347 -13.64 -18.04 7.59
CA LEU A 347 -12.27 -18.52 7.42
C LEU A 347 -11.88 -18.37 5.95
N ALA A 348 -10.85 -17.58 5.68
CA ALA A 348 -10.28 -17.47 4.35
C ALA A 348 -9.55 -18.77 3.99
N LYS A 349 -9.45 -19.08 2.69
CA LYS A 349 -8.73 -20.27 2.19
C LYS A 349 -7.26 -20.34 2.67
N SER A 350 -6.66 -19.20 2.96
CA SER A 350 -5.32 -19.07 3.54
C SER A 350 -5.19 -19.64 4.96
N GLY A 351 -6.31 -19.86 5.66
CA GLY A 351 -6.36 -20.20 7.08
C GLY A 351 -6.55 -18.98 7.99
N ASP A 352 -6.59 -17.77 7.44
CA ASP A 352 -6.80 -16.54 8.20
C ASP A 352 -8.28 -16.31 8.52
N ARG A 353 -8.56 -15.86 9.75
CA ARG A 353 -9.91 -15.50 10.18
C ARG A 353 -10.23 -14.07 9.76
N ILE A 354 -11.38 -13.89 9.12
CA ILE A 354 -11.95 -12.57 8.83
C ILE A 354 -12.91 -12.23 9.99
N SER A 355 -12.34 -11.78 11.11
CA SER A 355 -13.03 -11.65 12.40
C SER A 355 -14.27 -10.75 12.39
N ASN A 356 -14.34 -9.82 11.43
CA ASN A 356 -15.42 -8.86 11.30
C ASN A 356 -16.53 -9.33 10.34
N VAL A 357 -16.47 -10.56 9.82
CA VAL A 357 -17.54 -11.19 9.03
C VAL A 357 -18.09 -12.38 9.80
N ARG A 358 -19.32 -12.24 10.29
CA ARG A 358 -19.98 -13.20 11.19
C ARG A 358 -21.21 -13.81 10.53
N LEU A 359 -21.47 -15.08 10.81
CA LEU A 359 -22.71 -15.76 10.46
C LEU A 359 -23.78 -15.45 11.52
N GLN A 360 -24.82 -14.73 11.11
CA GLN A 360 -25.93 -14.27 11.96
C GLN A 360 -27.24 -14.61 11.27
N GLU A 361 -28.12 -15.34 11.95
CA GLU A 361 -29.44 -15.73 11.39
C GLU A 361 -29.29 -16.33 9.97
N GLU A 362 -28.36 -17.27 9.81
CA GLU A 362 -28.01 -17.95 8.54
C GLU A 362 -27.41 -17.06 7.44
N ARG A 363 -27.15 -15.78 7.73
CA ARG A 363 -26.60 -14.81 6.77
C ARG A 363 -25.24 -14.29 7.21
N LEU A 364 -24.37 -13.99 6.24
CA LEU A 364 -23.09 -13.37 6.54
C LEU A 364 -23.25 -11.85 6.68
N VAL A 365 -22.83 -11.33 7.82
CA VAL A 365 -22.84 -9.91 8.15
C VAL A 365 -21.41 -9.45 8.39
N LEU A 366 -20.96 -8.51 7.56
CA LEU A 366 -19.70 -7.79 7.75
C LEU A 366 -19.95 -6.54 8.59
N THR A 367 -19.17 -6.36 9.65
CA THR A 367 -19.15 -5.13 10.45
C THR A 367 -17.86 -4.38 10.15
N SER A 368 -17.93 -3.09 9.78
CA SER A 368 -16.71 -2.32 9.53
C SER A 368 -15.93 -2.12 10.82
N LYS A 369 -14.64 -2.47 10.83
CA LYS A 369 -13.71 -2.31 11.95
C LYS A 369 -13.45 -0.85 12.32
N VAL A 370 -13.75 0.08 11.40
CA VAL A 370 -13.55 1.52 11.63
C VAL A 370 -14.85 2.20 12.05
N THR A 371 -15.94 1.96 11.30
CA THR A 371 -17.21 2.70 11.48
C THR A 371 -18.25 1.95 12.31
N GLY A 372 -18.09 0.65 12.53
CA GLY A 372 -19.11 -0.20 13.16
C GLY A 372 -20.34 -0.47 12.27
N ARG A 373 -20.38 0.04 11.04
CA ARG A 373 -21.51 -0.15 10.12
C ARG A 373 -21.62 -1.62 9.72
N ARG A 374 -22.84 -2.13 9.73
CA ARG A 374 -23.17 -3.53 9.37
C ARG A 374 -23.63 -3.64 7.92
N HIS A 375 -23.18 -4.70 7.26
CA HIS A 375 -23.44 -4.97 5.84
C HIS A 375 -23.79 -6.44 5.65
N LEU A 376 -24.91 -6.71 4.99
CA LEU A 376 -25.19 -8.05 4.50
C LEU A 376 -24.22 -8.37 3.35
N VAL A 377 -23.49 -9.48 3.46
CA VAL A 377 -22.59 -9.96 2.42
C VAL A 377 -23.40 -10.72 1.37
N PRO A 378 -23.40 -10.31 0.09
CA PRO A 378 -24.05 -11.06 -0.97
C PRO A 378 -23.30 -12.37 -1.22
N VAL A 379 -23.88 -13.49 -0.84
CA VAL A 379 -23.34 -14.82 -1.15
C VAL A 379 -23.88 -15.27 -2.50
N LEU A 380 -23.00 -15.68 -3.41
CA LEU A 380 -23.37 -16.00 -4.79
C LEU A 380 -24.43 -17.10 -4.85
N LEU A 381 -24.27 -18.15 -4.03
CA LEU A 381 -25.20 -19.28 -3.99
C LEU A 381 -26.62 -18.90 -3.51
N ASP A 382 -26.76 -17.77 -2.82
CA ASP A 382 -28.04 -17.26 -2.28
C ASP A 382 -28.79 -16.35 -3.23
N MET A 383 -28.24 -16.06 -4.41
CA MET A 383 -28.91 -15.19 -5.36
C MET A 383 -30.10 -15.91 -6.00
N ASP A 384 -31.27 -15.28 -5.94
CA ASP A 384 -32.51 -15.78 -6.55
C ASP A 384 -32.35 -16.04 -8.06
N THR A 385 -31.53 -15.25 -8.73
CA THR A 385 -31.23 -15.40 -10.16
C THR A 385 -29.77 -15.10 -10.43
N GLN A 386 -29.08 -16.05 -11.07
CA GLN A 386 -27.70 -15.85 -11.50
C GLN A 386 -27.64 -15.00 -12.77
N PRO A 387 -26.83 -13.94 -12.80
CA PRO A 387 -26.60 -13.17 -14.02
C PRO A 387 -25.96 -14.06 -15.10
N THR A 388 -26.16 -13.69 -16.37
CA THR A 388 -25.61 -14.43 -17.53
C THR A 388 -24.11 -14.69 -17.39
N ASP A 389 -23.35 -13.71 -16.91
CA ASP A 389 -21.89 -13.81 -16.76
C ASP A 389 -21.46 -14.90 -15.76
N HIS A 390 -22.25 -15.13 -14.70
CA HIS A 390 -21.99 -16.21 -13.74
C HIS A 390 -22.35 -17.59 -14.31
N ARG A 391 -23.24 -17.67 -15.31
CA ARG A 391 -23.65 -18.95 -15.93
C ARG A 391 -22.59 -19.50 -16.90
N ILE A 392 -21.50 -18.77 -17.13
CA ILE A 392 -20.38 -19.19 -17.99
C ILE A 392 -19.32 -19.88 -17.12
N VAL A 393 -19.31 -21.21 -17.12
CA VAL A 393 -18.45 -22.03 -16.26
C VAL A 393 -16.96 -21.73 -16.50
N GLU A 394 -16.56 -21.54 -17.76
CA GLU A 394 -15.19 -21.22 -18.13
C GLU A 394 -14.71 -19.89 -17.53
N HIS A 395 -15.61 -18.92 -17.35
CA HIS A 395 -15.29 -17.65 -16.69
C HIS A 395 -15.17 -17.84 -15.18
N MET A 396 -16.16 -18.49 -14.56
CA MET A 396 -16.19 -18.71 -13.12
C MET A 396 -15.02 -19.56 -12.62
N ASP A 397 -14.61 -20.58 -13.38
CA ASP A 397 -13.50 -21.47 -13.02
C ASP A 397 -12.15 -20.95 -13.53
N GLY A 398 -12.13 -20.20 -14.64
CA GLY A 398 -10.91 -19.79 -15.33
C GLY A 398 -10.45 -18.35 -15.10
N MET A 399 -11.21 -17.52 -14.39
CA MET A 399 -10.91 -16.10 -14.20
C MET A 399 -10.97 -15.66 -12.74
N THR A 400 -10.25 -14.58 -12.43
CA THR A 400 -10.37 -13.86 -11.17
C THR A 400 -11.54 -12.88 -11.21
N CYS A 401 -12.29 -12.70 -10.12
CA CYS A 401 -13.51 -11.88 -10.11
C CYS A 401 -13.25 -10.43 -10.56
N HIS A 402 -12.12 -9.84 -10.16
CA HIS A 402 -11.76 -8.48 -10.56
C HIS A 402 -11.46 -8.34 -12.05
N SER A 403 -11.22 -9.42 -12.81
CA SER A 403 -11.13 -9.34 -14.28
C SER A 403 -12.44 -8.94 -14.93
N CYS A 404 -13.57 -9.30 -14.31
CA CYS A 404 -14.91 -8.94 -14.76
C CYS A 404 -15.45 -7.72 -14.02
N HIS A 405 -15.21 -7.61 -12.71
CA HIS A 405 -15.86 -6.61 -11.87
C HIS A 405 -15.10 -5.29 -11.71
N ALA A 406 -13.83 -5.20 -12.12
CA ALA A 406 -13.10 -3.93 -12.07
C ALA A 406 -13.66 -2.94 -13.11
N ALA A 407 -14.09 -1.76 -12.67
CA ALA A 407 -14.55 -0.71 -13.58
C ALA A 407 -13.41 -0.11 -14.41
N TRP A 408 -12.22 0.00 -13.82
CA TRP A 408 -11.04 0.56 -14.45
C TRP A 408 -9.76 0.10 -13.73
N SER A 409 -8.61 0.24 -14.37
CA SER A 409 -7.30 -0.10 -13.79
C SER A 409 -6.28 0.95 -14.18
N PHE A 410 -5.29 1.18 -13.33
CA PHE A 410 -4.12 1.97 -13.70
C PHE A 410 -3.43 1.38 -14.94
N GLN A 411 -3.17 2.22 -15.94
CA GLN A 411 -2.45 1.90 -17.17
C GLN A 411 -1.46 3.03 -17.50
N ASP A 412 -0.44 3.17 -16.63
CA ASP A 412 0.67 4.12 -16.79
C ASP A 412 1.82 3.47 -17.57
N TYR A 413 2.00 3.83 -18.83
CA TYR A 413 2.96 3.23 -19.75
C TYR A 413 4.19 4.09 -19.94
N GLY A 414 5.36 3.44 -19.97
CA GLY A 414 6.64 4.07 -20.26
C GLY A 414 7.01 5.18 -19.28
N LEU A 415 7.59 4.82 -18.14
CA LEU A 415 8.14 5.77 -17.18
C LEU A 415 9.53 6.22 -17.65
N HIS A 416 9.64 7.49 -18.01
CA HIS A 416 10.93 8.13 -18.24
C HIS A 416 11.51 8.55 -16.91
N LEU A 417 12.78 8.21 -16.68
CA LEU A 417 13.55 8.57 -15.51
C LEU A 417 14.82 9.27 -15.95
N PHE A 418 14.96 10.52 -15.52
CA PHE A 418 16.07 11.39 -15.90
C PHE A 418 16.92 11.66 -14.67
N ARG A 419 18.12 11.10 -14.63
CA ARG A 419 19.15 11.55 -13.69
C ARG A 419 19.83 12.77 -14.30
N GLU A 420 19.84 13.88 -13.59
CA GLU A 420 20.56 15.07 -14.04
C GLU A 420 21.33 15.70 -12.89
N ASP A 421 22.62 15.90 -13.13
CA ASP A 421 23.57 16.41 -12.14
C ASP A 421 23.87 17.92 -12.34
N VAL A 422 23.31 18.55 -13.37
CA VAL A 422 23.48 19.97 -13.70
C VAL A 422 22.22 20.81 -13.41
N PRO A 423 22.36 22.09 -13.03
CA PRO A 423 21.23 22.97 -12.73
C PRO A 423 20.54 23.48 -14.00
N ARG A 424 19.71 22.65 -14.64
CA ARG A 424 18.89 23.02 -15.81
C ARG A 424 17.41 22.90 -15.49
N TYR A 425 16.94 23.72 -14.55
CA TYR A 425 15.60 23.57 -13.97
C TYR A 425 14.47 24.03 -14.89
N GLU A 426 14.72 24.97 -15.80
CA GLU A 426 13.67 25.57 -16.64
C GLU A 426 12.88 24.53 -17.43
N LYS A 427 13.56 23.54 -18.04
CA LYS A 427 12.90 22.48 -18.82
C LYS A 427 11.98 21.60 -17.96
N TRP A 428 12.17 21.57 -16.64
CA TRP A 428 11.36 20.81 -15.69
C TRP A 428 10.19 21.61 -15.12
N ARG A 429 10.13 22.94 -15.35
CA ARG A 429 9.02 23.80 -14.90
C ARG A 429 7.64 23.23 -15.25
N PRO A 430 7.36 22.77 -16.49
CA PRO A 430 6.05 22.22 -16.81
C PRO A 430 5.77 20.89 -16.10
N LEU A 431 6.80 20.17 -15.67
CA LEU A 431 6.71 18.88 -14.99
C LEU A 431 7.03 19.03 -13.49
N TRP A 432 6.80 20.19 -12.87
CA TRP A 432 7.24 20.40 -11.48
C TRP A 432 6.60 19.40 -10.49
N ALA A 433 5.34 19.01 -10.72
CA ALA A 433 4.59 18.10 -9.87
C ALA A 433 4.70 16.65 -10.39
N GLN A 434 5.63 15.89 -9.83
CA GLN A 434 5.93 14.50 -10.23
C GLN A 434 5.64 13.48 -9.12
N ASN A 435 4.83 13.86 -8.13
CA ASN A 435 4.65 13.13 -6.88
C ASN A 435 5.98 12.72 -6.22
N ASP A 436 6.94 13.65 -6.20
CA ASP A 436 8.22 13.50 -5.52
C ASP A 436 8.54 14.80 -4.75
N PRO A 437 8.51 14.77 -3.40
CA PRO A 437 8.68 15.96 -2.59
C PRO A 437 10.05 16.63 -2.79
N GLN A 438 11.10 15.84 -3.01
CA GLN A 438 12.46 16.38 -3.17
C GLN A 438 12.57 17.17 -4.47
N ILE A 439 11.94 16.66 -5.53
CA ILE A 439 11.90 17.33 -6.83
C ILE A 439 11.04 18.59 -6.76
N GLN A 440 9.90 18.54 -6.06
CA GLN A 440 9.04 19.70 -5.89
C GLN A 440 9.72 20.82 -5.10
N GLU A 441 10.41 20.48 -4.01
CA GLU A 441 11.18 21.43 -3.20
C GLU A 441 12.34 22.03 -4.02
N LEU A 442 13.10 21.16 -4.70
CA LEU A 442 14.23 21.57 -5.53
C LEU A 442 13.81 22.54 -6.64
N LEU A 443 12.75 22.21 -7.37
CA LEU A 443 12.22 23.04 -8.45
C LEU A 443 11.59 24.32 -7.90
N GLY A 444 10.78 24.25 -6.85
CA GLY A 444 10.16 25.41 -6.23
C GLY A 444 11.18 26.44 -5.74
N LYS A 445 12.26 25.97 -5.09
CA LYS A 445 13.37 26.81 -4.64
C LYS A 445 14.10 27.46 -5.82
N ASN A 446 14.60 26.67 -6.77
CA ASN A 446 15.49 27.21 -7.80
C ASN A 446 14.73 28.02 -8.86
N LEU A 447 13.52 27.61 -9.27
CA LEU A 447 12.72 28.36 -10.27
C LEU A 447 12.22 29.72 -9.76
N SER A 448 12.31 29.97 -8.44
CA SER A 448 12.02 31.27 -7.82
C SER A 448 13.22 32.22 -7.82
N LEU A 449 14.41 31.74 -8.19
CA LEU A 449 15.65 32.51 -8.26
C LEU A 449 16.03 32.82 -9.72
N LEU A 450 16.94 33.77 -9.92
CA LEU A 450 17.58 33.99 -11.21
C LEU A 450 18.48 32.79 -11.57
N GLU A 451 18.64 32.53 -12.87
CA GLU A 451 19.38 31.35 -13.38
C GLU A 451 20.82 31.29 -12.86
N GLU A 452 21.48 32.44 -12.73
CA GLU A 452 22.86 32.54 -12.22
C GLU A 452 22.99 32.16 -10.74
N GLN A 453 21.87 32.08 -10.02
CA GLN A 453 21.79 31.73 -8.61
C GLN A 453 21.39 30.26 -8.41
N TRP A 454 21.13 29.51 -9.48
CA TRP A 454 20.74 28.11 -9.38
C TRP A 454 21.88 27.26 -8.81
N SER A 455 21.53 26.49 -7.79
CA SER A 455 22.43 25.50 -7.19
C SER A 455 22.36 24.18 -7.96
N ALA A 456 23.47 23.43 -8.03
CA ALA A 456 23.45 22.08 -8.59
C ALA A 456 22.42 21.19 -7.86
N PRO A 457 21.72 20.30 -8.57
CA PRO A 457 20.71 19.43 -7.96
C PRO A 457 21.34 18.52 -6.92
N VAL A 458 20.73 18.43 -5.75
CA VAL A 458 21.12 17.54 -4.66
C VAL A 458 19.86 16.93 -4.07
N THR A 459 19.85 15.61 -3.89
CA THR A 459 18.73 14.87 -3.30
C THR A 459 19.20 13.86 -2.27
N LYS A 460 18.35 13.62 -1.29
CA LYS A 460 18.56 12.72 -0.16
C LYS A 460 18.42 11.26 -0.58
N ASP A 461 19.30 10.43 -0.05
CA ASP A 461 19.17 8.98 0.03
C ASP A 461 18.26 8.58 1.20
N TRP A 462 17.15 7.90 0.91
CA TRP A 462 16.14 7.55 1.92
C TRP A 462 16.56 6.43 2.87
N ILE A 463 17.70 5.77 2.63
CA ILE A 463 18.22 4.71 3.51
C ILE A 463 19.21 5.29 4.53
N ASP A 464 20.22 6.03 4.09
CA ASP A 464 21.28 6.54 4.98
C ASP A 464 21.18 8.05 5.28
N SER A 465 20.18 8.71 4.72
CA SER A 465 19.93 10.15 4.84
C SER A 465 21.02 11.07 4.30
N LYS A 466 22.05 10.55 3.61
CA LYS A 466 23.08 11.38 3.00
C LYS A 466 22.52 12.17 1.81
N GLN A 467 23.03 13.38 1.65
CA GLN A 467 22.77 14.20 0.47
C GLN A 467 23.68 13.75 -0.66
N ARG A 468 23.11 13.51 -1.85
CA ARG A 468 23.83 13.04 -3.04
C ARG A 468 23.61 13.98 -4.21
N SER A 469 24.67 14.17 -5.00
CA SER A 469 24.60 15.00 -6.21
C SER A 469 23.61 14.43 -7.24
N GLY A 470 22.98 15.32 -7.98
CA GLY A 470 21.96 15.00 -8.96
C GLY A 470 20.56 14.89 -8.40
N ALA A 471 19.61 14.82 -9.32
CA ALA A 471 18.21 14.57 -9.04
C ALA A 471 17.61 13.62 -10.08
N TRP A 472 16.63 12.84 -9.67
CA TRP A 472 15.85 11.97 -10.55
C TRP A 472 14.52 12.61 -10.89
N TYR A 473 14.42 13.20 -12.07
CA TYR A 473 13.15 13.66 -12.65
C TYR A 473 12.46 12.53 -13.41
N SER A 474 11.20 12.74 -13.75
CA SER A 474 10.38 11.74 -14.40
C SER A 474 9.25 12.33 -15.23
N GLY A 475 8.81 11.54 -16.20
CA GLY A 475 7.65 11.78 -17.03
C GLY A 475 7.06 10.46 -17.50
N TRP A 476 5.86 10.48 -18.05
CA TRP A 476 5.20 9.29 -18.58
C TRP A 476 4.97 9.45 -20.08
N SER A 477 5.17 8.39 -20.86
CA SER A 477 4.77 8.40 -22.27
C SER A 477 3.25 8.47 -22.41
N MET A 478 2.52 7.77 -21.54
CA MET A 478 1.07 7.75 -21.57
C MET A 478 0.50 7.26 -20.24
N ARG A 479 -0.51 7.94 -19.71
CA ARG A 479 -1.28 7.49 -18.55
C ARG A 479 -2.75 7.37 -18.91
N ARG A 480 -3.36 6.22 -18.63
CA ARG A 480 -4.79 5.96 -18.85
C ARG A 480 -5.38 5.12 -17.73
N TRP A 481 -6.70 5.15 -17.63
CA TRP A 481 -7.51 4.24 -16.81
C TRP A 481 -8.45 3.36 -17.67
N ASP A 482 -8.27 3.37 -19.00
CA ASP A 482 -9.14 2.65 -19.94
C ASP A 482 -8.78 1.16 -20.09
N GLY A 483 -9.72 0.38 -20.66
CA GLY A 483 -9.69 -1.05 -20.99
C GLY A 483 -8.55 -1.92 -20.43
N ASN A 484 -8.89 -2.95 -19.68
CA ASN A 484 -7.92 -3.88 -19.08
C ASN A 484 -7.08 -4.60 -20.13
N VAL A 485 -5.80 -4.85 -19.82
CA VAL A 485 -4.98 -5.86 -20.50
C VAL A 485 -5.12 -7.15 -19.70
N LEU A 486 -5.29 -8.29 -20.34
CA LEU A 486 -5.48 -9.58 -19.65
C LEU A 486 -4.36 -10.56 -19.98
N GLY A 487 -4.12 -11.47 -19.05
CA GLY A 487 -3.19 -12.58 -19.20
C GLY A 487 -3.44 -13.65 -18.14
N ARG A 488 -2.56 -14.64 -18.06
CA ARG A 488 -2.62 -15.71 -17.07
C ARG A 488 -1.70 -15.36 -15.91
N ASP A 489 -2.24 -15.37 -14.70
CA ASP A 489 -1.42 -15.29 -13.50
C ASP A 489 -0.75 -16.65 -13.20
N PRO A 490 0.12 -16.75 -12.18
CA PRO A 490 0.85 -17.98 -11.89
C PRO A 490 -0.03 -19.16 -11.45
N SER A 491 -1.26 -18.91 -11.03
CA SER A 491 -2.24 -19.96 -10.75
C SER A 491 -2.96 -20.45 -12.02
N GLY A 492 -2.69 -19.84 -13.17
CA GLY A 492 -3.33 -20.13 -14.45
C GLY A 492 -4.68 -19.42 -14.64
N LEU A 493 -5.10 -18.54 -13.73
CA LEU A 493 -6.36 -17.80 -13.87
C LEU A 493 -6.16 -16.54 -14.72
N VAL A 494 -7.21 -16.15 -15.46
CA VAL A 494 -7.20 -14.89 -16.20
C VAL A 494 -7.29 -13.71 -15.23
N ARG A 495 -6.35 -12.77 -15.39
CA ARG A 495 -6.15 -11.61 -14.52
C ARG A 495 -5.88 -10.36 -15.33
N VAL A 496 -6.22 -9.20 -14.74
CA VAL A 496 -5.79 -7.90 -15.25
C VAL A 496 -4.28 -7.78 -15.10
N PHE A 497 -3.61 -7.36 -16.16
CA PHE A 497 -2.22 -6.96 -16.18
C PHE A 497 -2.13 -5.44 -16.32
N ARG A 498 -1.08 -4.89 -15.72
CA ARG A 498 -0.72 -3.49 -15.89
C ARG A 498 0.78 -3.34 -16.12
N PRO A 499 1.20 -2.23 -16.74
CA PRO A 499 2.61 -1.85 -16.77
C PRO A 499 3.11 -1.63 -15.34
N GLN A 500 4.20 -2.30 -15.02
CA GLN A 500 5.02 -2.06 -13.84
C GLN A 500 6.46 -2.21 -14.28
N TYR A 501 7.35 -1.32 -13.84
CA TYR A 501 8.77 -1.42 -14.20
C TYR A 501 9.07 -1.25 -15.70
N GLN A 502 8.33 -0.40 -16.42
CA GLN A 502 8.68 0.03 -17.79
C GLN A 502 9.55 1.29 -17.74
N TYR A 503 10.86 1.15 -17.51
CA TYR A 503 11.77 2.27 -17.30
C TYR A 503 12.57 2.65 -18.54
N MET A 504 12.60 3.94 -18.88
CA MET A 504 13.52 4.52 -19.86
C MET A 504 14.45 5.48 -19.14
N ILE A 505 15.76 5.24 -19.24
CA ILE A 505 16.77 5.94 -18.44
C ILE A 505 17.53 6.93 -19.32
N THR A 506 17.53 8.18 -18.86
CA THR A 506 18.39 9.24 -19.39
C THR A 506 19.28 9.73 -18.26
N TRP A 507 20.57 9.93 -18.52
CA TRP A 507 21.51 10.48 -17.55
C TRP A 507 22.35 11.60 -18.18
N VAL A 508 22.30 12.78 -17.57
CA VAL A 508 23.20 13.90 -17.84
C VAL A 508 24.12 14.09 -16.65
N ASP A 509 25.42 13.91 -16.86
CA ASP A 509 26.43 13.99 -15.80
C ASP A 509 26.73 15.44 -15.39
N GLY A 510 27.58 15.62 -14.37
CA GLY A 510 27.96 16.94 -13.85
C GLY A 510 28.72 17.83 -14.83
N THR A 511 29.22 17.29 -15.95
CA THR A 511 29.84 18.06 -17.03
C THR A 511 28.83 18.51 -18.08
N GLY A 512 27.57 18.07 -17.97
CA GLY A 512 26.51 18.32 -18.94
C GLY A 512 26.52 17.34 -20.11
N THR A 513 27.30 16.25 -20.02
CA THR A 513 27.39 15.21 -21.05
C THR A 513 26.24 14.22 -20.89
N VAL A 514 25.54 13.94 -21.99
CA VAL A 514 24.51 12.89 -22.03
C VAL A 514 25.19 11.52 -22.04
N ARG A 515 25.09 10.78 -20.93
CA ARG A 515 25.65 9.43 -20.77
C ARG A 515 24.70 8.35 -21.25
N LEU A 516 23.42 8.54 -20.97
CA LEU A 516 22.34 7.68 -21.43
C LEU A 516 21.24 8.56 -22.01
N ASP A 517 20.63 8.12 -23.11
CA ASP A 517 19.46 8.77 -23.70
C ASP A 517 18.37 7.73 -23.96
N SER A 518 17.32 7.78 -23.16
CA SER A 518 16.11 6.98 -23.32
C SER A 518 16.38 5.45 -23.38
N VAL A 519 17.40 5.00 -22.65
CA VAL A 519 17.87 3.61 -22.68
C VAL A 519 16.93 2.73 -21.86
N ILE A 520 16.45 1.65 -22.46
CA ILE A 520 15.67 0.62 -21.77
C ILE A 520 16.66 -0.37 -21.12
N PRO A 521 16.61 -0.57 -19.79
CA PRO A 521 17.47 -1.55 -19.13
C PRO A 521 17.26 -2.95 -19.70
N ARG A 522 18.27 -3.82 -19.58
CA ARG A 522 18.19 -5.22 -19.98
C ARG A 522 18.39 -6.12 -18.77
N THR A 523 17.60 -7.18 -18.73
CA THR A 523 17.76 -8.28 -17.77
C THR A 523 19.05 -9.06 -18.04
N LEU A 524 19.50 -9.89 -17.09
CA LEU A 524 20.74 -10.67 -17.22
C LEU A 524 20.72 -11.64 -18.42
N ASP A 525 19.55 -12.13 -18.81
CA ASP A 525 19.38 -13.00 -19.99
C ASP A 525 19.25 -12.23 -21.32
N GLY A 526 19.42 -10.90 -21.29
CA GLY A 526 19.41 -10.03 -22.46
C GLY A 526 18.04 -9.53 -22.90
N GLN A 527 16.94 -9.97 -22.27
CA GLN A 527 15.60 -9.45 -22.55
C GLN A 527 15.46 -7.99 -22.13
N LEU A 528 14.64 -7.23 -22.86
CA LEU A 528 14.27 -5.86 -22.50
C LEU A 528 13.56 -5.84 -21.14
N GLY A 529 14.03 -4.97 -20.25
CA GLY A 529 13.54 -4.78 -18.88
C GLY A 529 12.21 -4.04 -18.77
N PHE A 530 11.30 -4.25 -19.71
CA PHE A 530 9.91 -3.78 -19.62
C PHE A 530 9.03 -4.88 -19.10
N ALA A 531 8.35 -4.63 -17.98
CA ALA A 531 7.47 -5.62 -17.38
C ALA A 531 5.99 -5.24 -17.42
N MET A 532 5.17 -6.27 -17.58
CA MET A 532 3.72 -6.23 -17.42
C MET A 532 3.35 -7.31 -16.41
N ASN A 533 2.65 -6.94 -15.35
CA ASN A 533 2.43 -7.82 -14.20
C ASN A 533 0.95 -7.96 -13.84
N PRO A 534 0.55 -9.13 -13.32
CA PRO A 534 -0.79 -9.33 -12.78
C PRO A 534 -1.09 -8.35 -11.64
N TYR A 535 -2.29 -7.76 -11.67
CA TYR A 535 -2.78 -6.78 -10.73
C TYR A 535 -4.21 -7.12 -10.28
N ALA A 536 -4.59 -6.60 -9.12
CA ALA A 536 -5.96 -6.62 -8.61
C ALA A 536 -6.45 -5.16 -8.54
N PRO A 537 -7.20 -4.68 -9.54
CA PRO A 537 -7.81 -3.36 -9.44
C PRO A 537 -8.82 -3.33 -8.29
N HIS A 538 -8.75 -2.29 -7.47
CA HIS A 538 -9.67 -2.06 -6.36
C HIS A 538 -10.81 -1.15 -6.81
N THR A 539 -11.41 -1.43 -7.95
CA THR A 539 -12.47 -0.60 -8.56
C THR A 539 -13.72 -1.43 -8.79
N ILE A 540 -14.00 -2.35 -7.87
CA ILE A 540 -15.00 -3.40 -8.01
C ILE A 540 -16.39 -2.79 -8.05
N ARG A 541 -17.18 -3.19 -9.06
CA ARG A 541 -18.60 -2.83 -9.21
C ARG A 541 -19.47 -4.07 -9.28
N ARG A 542 -20.78 -3.87 -9.10
CA ARG A 542 -21.78 -4.92 -9.32
C ARG A 542 -21.90 -5.28 -10.80
N GLN A 543 -21.88 -4.27 -11.67
CA GLN A 543 -21.82 -4.47 -13.12
C GLN A 543 -20.44 -4.99 -13.53
N VAL A 544 -20.42 -5.86 -14.53
CA VAL A 544 -19.19 -6.40 -15.11
C VAL A 544 -18.82 -5.68 -16.40
N VAL A 545 -17.56 -5.85 -16.82
CA VAL A 545 -17.09 -5.47 -18.15
C VAL A 545 -17.89 -6.23 -19.21
N ARG A 546 -18.39 -5.53 -20.23
CA ARG A 546 -19.14 -6.13 -21.34
C ARG A 546 -18.29 -7.15 -22.10
N CYS A 547 -18.94 -8.09 -22.77
CA CYS A 547 -18.27 -9.11 -23.60
C CYS A 547 -17.19 -8.55 -24.53
N GLU A 548 -17.44 -7.43 -25.23
CA GLU A 548 -16.50 -6.78 -26.17
C GLU A 548 -15.36 -6.01 -25.49
N GLY A 549 -15.44 -5.82 -24.17
CA GLY A 549 -14.32 -5.33 -23.37
C GLY A 549 -13.19 -6.35 -23.26
N CYS A 550 -13.47 -7.63 -23.50
CA CYS A 550 -12.49 -8.71 -23.45
C CYS A 550 -12.39 -9.47 -24.78
N HIS A 551 -13.50 -9.94 -25.34
CA HIS A 551 -13.54 -10.65 -26.61
C HIS A 551 -13.46 -9.67 -27.78
N LEU A 552 -12.81 -10.10 -28.87
CA LEU A 552 -12.58 -9.27 -30.08
C LEU A 552 -11.81 -7.97 -29.79
N ASN A 553 -11.16 -7.88 -28.62
CA ASN A 553 -10.47 -6.69 -28.15
C ASN A 553 -8.96 -6.93 -28.12
N ALA A 554 -8.24 -6.28 -29.03
CA ALA A 554 -6.79 -6.43 -29.15
C ALA A 554 -6.04 -6.01 -27.87
N LYS A 555 -6.48 -4.94 -27.20
CA LYS A 555 -5.87 -4.47 -25.96
C LYS A 555 -6.05 -5.50 -24.84
N ALA A 556 -7.28 -6.00 -24.65
CA ALA A 556 -7.55 -7.02 -23.64
C ALA A 556 -6.83 -8.33 -23.91
N ALA A 557 -6.66 -8.72 -25.17
CA ALA A 557 -5.87 -9.88 -25.56
C ALA A 557 -4.34 -9.70 -25.36
N GLY A 558 -3.86 -8.50 -25.01
CA GLY A 558 -2.44 -8.22 -24.83
C GLY A 558 -1.69 -7.87 -26.11
N LEU A 559 -2.38 -7.70 -27.24
CA LEU A 559 -1.79 -7.22 -28.51
C LEU A 559 -1.59 -5.70 -28.54
N GLY A 560 -2.05 -5.02 -27.49
CA GLY A 560 -1.99 -3.58 -27.30
C GLY A 560 -3.12 -2.82 -28.01
N ALA A 561 -3.22 -1.52 -27.74
CA ALA A 561 -4.26 -0.67 -28.29
C ALA A 561 -4.07 -0.40 -29.79
N LEU A 562 -5.15 -0.48 -30.57
CA LEU A 562 -5.14 -0.25 -32.01
C LEU A 562 -6.11 0.88 -32.37
N GLN A 563 -5.74 1.67 -33.37
CA GLN A 563 -6.62 2.61 -34.06
C GLN A 563 -6.88 2.09 -35.47
N ILE A 564 -8.08 2.30 -36.00
CA ILE A 564 -8.35 2.08 -37.42
C ILE A 564 -8.08 3.38 -38.16
N ARG A 565 -7.24 3.32 -39.19
CA ARG A 565 -7.00 4.43 -40.12
C ARG A 565 -7.31 3.97 -41.54
N LEU A 566 -7.66 4.92 -42.41
CA LEU A 566 -7.86 4.66 -43.82
C LEU A 566 -6.53 4.79 -44.57
N ASN A 567 -6.20 3.80 -45.39
CA ASN A 567 -5.14 3.86 -46.39
C ASN A 567 -5.80 3.76 -47.78
N GLY A 568 -6.06 4.91 -48.40
CA GLY A 568 -7.09 5.01 -49.45
C GLY A 568 -8.46 4.69 -48.85
N ASP A 569 -9.21 3.78 -49.48
CA ASP A 569 -10.52 3.33 -48.96
C ASP A 569 -10.41 2.09 -48.05
N LYS A 570 -9.20 1.58 -47.79
CA LYS A 570 -9.01 0.36 -47.00
C LYS A 570 -8.75 0.70 -45.52
N PRO A 571 -9.56 0.18 -44.58
CA PRO A 571 -9.26 0.31 -43.17
C PRO A 571 -8.04 -0.54 -42.80
N VAL A 572 -7.09 0.06 -42.12
CA VAL A 572 -5.86 -0.55 -41.62
C VAL A 572 -5.77 -0.31 -40.12
N ALA A 573 -5.54 -1.37 -39.36
CA ALA A 573 -5.25 -1.27 -37.94
C ALA A 573 -3.81 -0.78 -37.74
N VAL A 574 -3.65 0.29 -36.97
CA VAL A 574 -2.35 0.84 -36.60
C VAL A 574 -2.19 0.87 -35.09
N PRO A 575 -0.98 0.61 -34.54
CA PRO A 575 -0.72 0.75 -33.11
C PRO A 575 -1.00 2.18 -32.63
N LEU A 576 -1.54 2.30 -31.41
CA LEU A 576 -1.79 3.59 -30.76
C LEU A 576 -0.49 4.35 -30.49
N THR A 577 0.54 3.64 -30.03
CA THR A 577 1.89 4.19 -29.82
C THR A 577 2.87 3.54 -30.78
N ARG A 578 3.89 4.28 -31.22
CA ARG A 578 4.92 3.78 -32.14
C ARG A 578 6.32 4.09 -31.61
N PRO A 579 6.73 3.48 -30.48
CA PRO A 579 7.99 3.80 -29.80
C PRO A 579 9.22 3.86 -30.72
N ARG A 580 9.31 3.00 -31.74
CA ARG A 580 10.40 3.03 -32.73
C ARG A 580 10.51 4.35 -33.50
N LEU A 581 9.38 4.96 -33.86
CA LEU A 581 9.36 6.25 -34.53
C LEU A 581 9.67 7.39 -33.56
N ASP A 582 9.43 7.15 -32.26
CA ASP A 582 9.75 8.07 -31.17
C ASP A 582 11.21 7.92 -30.69
N GLY A 583 12.03 7.11 -31.38
CA GLY A 583 13.47 6.93 -31.09
C GLY A 583 13.83 5.76 -30.18
N LEU A 584 12.86 4.96 -29.72
CA LEU A 584 13.10 3.83 -28.84
C LEU A 584 13.45 2.55 -29.63
N ASP A 585 14.41 1.77 -29.14
CA ASP A 585 14.84 0.50 -29.75
C ASP A 585 13.89 -0.67 -29.45
N ILE A 586 12.60 -0.50 -29.75
CA ILE A 586 11.57 -1.55 -29.62
C ILE A 586 10.63 -1.57 -30.82
N SER A 587 10.23 -2.77 -31.25
CA SER A 587 9.34 -2.98 -32.42
C SER A 587 7.86 -3.09 -32.05
N PHE A 588 7.53 -3.08 -30.76
CA PHE A 588 6.18 -3.23 -30.23
C PHE A 588 5.71 -1.95 -29.54
N GLN A 589 4.39 -1.84 -29.32
CA GLN A 589 3.80 -0.70 -28.62
C GLN A 589 3.82 -0.88 -27.10
N LEU A 590 3.77 0.20 -26.32
CA LEU A 590 3.98 0.14 -24.86
C LEU A 590 2.96 -0.74 -24.11
N SER A 591 1.73 -0.85 -24.63
CA SER A 591 0.65 -1.67 -24.05
C SER A 591 0.63 -3.13 -24.51
N GLN A 592 1.50 -3.51 -25.44
CA GLN A 592 1.54 -4.85 -26.02
C GLN A 592 2.40 -5.79 -25.19
N MET A 593 1.82 -6.90 -24.75
CA MET A 593 2.50 -7.96 -24.02
C MET A 593 2.89 -9.15 -24.89
N VAL A 594 2.19 -9.35 -26.01
CA VAL A 594 2.32 -10.54 -26.86
C VAL A 594 2.18 -10.19 -28.34
N ASP A 595 2.80 -10.96 -29.20
CA ASP A 595 2.56 -10.91 -30.64
C ASP A 595 1.41 -11.86 -31.07
N LEU A 596 1.04 -11.83 -32.35
CA LEU A 596 -0.03 -12.68 -32.90
C LEU A 596 0.31 -14.17 -32.91
N THR A 597 1.59 -14.54 -32.71
CA THR A 597 2.03 -15.94 -32.59
C THR A 597 1.96 -16.45 -31.16
N GLY A 598 1.56 -15.60 -30.20
CA GLY A 598 1.52 -15.94 -28.79
C GLY A 598 2.88 -15.82 -28.09
N ARG A 599 3.88 -15.21 -28.73
CA ARG A 599 5.20 -14.99 -28.11
C ARG A 599 5.18 -13.70 -27.28
N PRO A 600 5.62 -13.74 -26.01
CA PRO A 600 5.73 -12.53 -25.20
C PRO A 600 6.72 -11.54 -25.82
N VAL A 601 6.39 -10.24 -25.79
CA VAL A 601 7.30 -9.14 -26.17
C VAL A 601 7.77 -8.31 -24.98
N GLN A 602 7.16 -8.52 -23.81
CA GLN A 602 7.55 -7.92 -22.54
C GLN A 602 7.66 -9.00 -21.46
N VAL A 603 8.53 -8.79 -20.48
CA VAL A 603 8.71 -9.74 -19.38
C VAL A 603 7.60 -9.61 -18.34
N SER A 604 7.54 -10.55 -17.41
CA SER A 604 6.82 -10.38 -16.13
C SER A 604 7.79 -10.70 -15.01
N THR A 605 7.78 -9.89 -13.97
CA THR A 605 8.59 -10.11 -12.76
C THR A 605 7.93 -11.14 -11.83
N HIS A 606 6.66 -11.49 -12.07
CA HIS A 606 5.94 -12.51 -11.31
C HIS A 606 6.18 -13.89 -11.96
N GLY A 607 6.88 -14.80 -11.27
CA GLY A 607 7.13 -16.16 -11.77
C GLY A 607 5.83 -16.88 -12.14
N GLY A 608 5.77 -17.50 -13.32
CA GLY A 608 4.59 -18.21 -13.84
C GLY A 608 3.53 -17.35 -14.52
N ALA A 609 3.59 -16.02 -14.38
CA ALA A 609 2.67 -15.12 -15.07
C ALA A 609 3.06 -14.98 -16.56
N ARG A 610 2.07 -14.96 -17.45
CA ARG A 610 2.30 -14.87 -18.90
C ARG A 610 1.14 -14.20 -19.64
N PRO A 611 1.38 -13.62 -20.82
CA PRO A 611 0.29 -13.31 -21.74
C PRO A 611 -0.41 -14.59 -22.25
N PHE A 612 -1.50 -14.40 -22.99
CA PHE A 612 -2.17 -15.48 -23.70
C PHE A 612 -1.28 -16.12 -24.76
N ASN A 613 -1.40 -17.44 -24.93
CA ASN A 613 -0.73 -18.16 -26.02
C ASN A 613 -1.53 -18.06 -27.33
N ALA A 614 -1.00 -18.63 -28.43
CA ALA A 614 -1.61 -18.56 -29.75
C ALA A 614 -3.06 -19.07 -29.79
N ASP A 615 -3.36 -20.18 -29.10
CA ASP A 615 -4.70 -20.76 -29.10
C ASP A 615 -5.68 -19.95 -28.27
N GLU A 616 -5.24 -19.43 -27.12
CA GLU A 616 -6.03 -18.50 -26.30
C GLU A 616 -6.34 -17.22 -27.07
N LEU A 617 -5.36 -16.62 -27.75
CA LEU A 617 -5.55 -15.47 -28.62
C LEU A 617 -6.56 -15.76 -29.74
N ARG A 618 -6.43 -16.90 -30.42
CA ARG A 618 -7.36 -17.31 -31.47
C ARG A 618 -8.79 -17.43 -30.92
N ARG A 619 -8.98 -18.00 -29.73
CA ARG A 619 -10.31 -18.15 -29.11
C ARG A 619 -10.88 -16.82 -28.62
N LEU A 620 -10.05 -15.89 -28.16
CA LEU A 620 -10.48 -14.56 -27.71
C LEU A 620 -10.90 -13.66 -28.88
N LEU A 621 -10.19 -13.76 -30.00
CA LEU A 621 -10.33 -12.85 -31.14
C LEU A 621 -11.28 -13.38 -32.22
N ASN A 622 -11.77 -14.62 -32.10
CA ASN A 622 -12.77 -15.17 -33.01
C ASN A 622 -14.07 -15.48 -32.26
N PRO A 623 -15.21 -14.96 -32.70
CA PRO A 623 -16.48 -15.21 -32.02
C PRO A 623 -16.88 -16.68 -32.18
N THR A 624 -17.00 -17.39 -31.07
CA THR A 624 -17.53 -18.77 -31.05
C THR A 624 -19.06 -18.76 -31.03
N ARG A 625 -19.70 -19.90 -31.35
CA ARG A 625 -21.15 -20.05 -31.18
C ARG A 625 -21.59 -19.83 -29.72
N ALA A 626 -20.77 -20.27 -28.76
CA ALA A 626 -21.02 -20.04 -27.33
C ALA A 626 -20.98 -18.54 -27.00
N TYR A 627 -19.97 -17.81 -27.50
CA TYR A 627 -19.90 -16.36 -27.35
C TYR A 627 -21.15 -15.67 -27.91
N GLN A 628 -21.56 -16.02 -29.14
CA GLN A 628 -22.74 -15.43 -29.76
C GLN A 628 -24.01 -15.68 -28.95
N LYS A 629 -24.19 -16.92 -28.44
CA LYS A 629 -25.31 -17.29 -27.57
C LYS A 629 -25.34 -16.42 -26.30
N TYR A 630 -24.27 -16.42 -25.52
CA TYR A 630 -24.23 -15.66 -24.26
C TYR A 630 -24.33 -14.15 -24.49
N ARG A 631 -23.81 -13.65 -25.62
CA ARG A 631 -23.95 -12.25 -25.98
C ARG A 631 -25.39 -11.86 -26.30
N LEU A 632 -26.13 -12.72 -27.00
CA LEU A 632 -27.56 -12.52 -27.25
C LEU A 632 -28.36 -12.55 -25.93
N GLU A 633 -28.04 -13.50 -25.02
CA GLU A 633 -28.65 -13.56 -23.69
C GLU A 633 -28.36 -12.29 -22.85
N GLU A 634 -27.14 -11.75 -22.89
CA GLU A 634 -26.78 -10.49 -22.22
C GLU A 634 -27.60 -9.29 -22.76
N LEU A 635 -27.95 -9.31 -24.05
CA LEU A 635 -28.77 -8.29 -24.70
C LEU A 635 -30.28 -8.50 -24.48
N GLY A 636 -30.69 -9.55 -23.74
CA GLY A 636 -32.08 -9.85 -23.42
C GLY A 636 -32.82 -10.71 -24.44
N TYR A 637 -32.13 -11.33 -25.39
CA TYR A 637 -32.71 -12.32 -26.31
C TYR A 637 -32.72 -13.70 -25.64
N GLN A 638 -33.83 -14.44 -25.77
CA GLN A 638 -34.01 -15.78 -25.21
C GLN A 638 -33.72 -16.89 -26.23
#